data_AF-A0A1N6L3M6-F1
#
_entry.id   AF-A0A1N6L3M6-F1
#
_cell.length_a   1.000
_cell.length_b   1.000
_cell.length_c   1.000
_cell.angle_alpha   90.00
_cell.angle_beta   90.00
_cell.angle_gamma   90.00
#
_symmetry.space_group_name_H-M   'P 1'
#
loop_
_entity.id
_entity.type
_entity.pdbx_description
1 polymer ?
#
loop_
_entity_poly.entity_id
_entity_poly.type
_entity_poly.pdbx_seq_one_letter_code
_entity_poly.pdbx_strand_id
1 'polypeptide(L)'
;MTRILVVTSCTGEKLVETNGALTLDDFQQGGDHLAQRERSLCEFMTPAETLYTGQQHVRLMRGVRAFRDNSREVSRKDNLELWVISAGYGLIPGDRKIAPYECTFQGMRTKALRSWADQLGVPAAIRKLLARPFDLALINLGDAYLEACHLGPDVTLGGPTILFCGTTAAKRLPRLDQLRVVTLSNPQAKRFSCGLVGLKGEVSGRILERMAQEPEAMLRQSVDPMIDVLDILDGSASPVKATRAKARVNPVVDRVITIPVPWRQKPHRDRLRYFIPEWDDLVDPEYDFETDTHSGGSGDWSNQVYAHQMYPEPNYDGILVSKVVAEKSKKKKERINALGVHRFLRVPPDFPVMGDCGAFGYIQQEHPPYSTEEILDYYTRLGFDYGVSVDHLIVTATTAQKQHRYELTIHNAEEFLKEHRKRRLPWEPIGAVQGWDAKSYTEAARKVVKMGYNYIALGGLVRTSTSDILTILEDVHHVVPDGVQVHLFGLARLNAISNFARLGVNSVDSASYLRQAWMRIGQSYLSEHGAYAALRIPEAGKSFRAKQMTGHAELSETRIQSLEQSAIGSVRALAREKCSVETCLDHLLEYDRFVTSDRVNMTDLYRRTLTDRPWERCPCNICRRWGVEVIIFRGNNRNRRRGFHNTYVFYDLLQKALRGDSVDLQDTTAEEAEELPLFASIPGQAI
;
A
#
# COMPACT_ATOMS: atom_id res chain seq x y z
N MET A 1 13.42 0.11 -43.77
CA MET A 1 13.75 0.28 -42.34
C MET A 1 12.44 0.27 -41.56
N THR A 2 12.35 -0.51 -40.48
CA THR A 2 11.10 -0.73 -39.74
C THR A 2 10.71 0.48 -38.89
N ARG A 3 9.63 1.17 -39.24
CA ARG A 3 9.06 2.32 -38.53
C ARG A 3 8.08 1.86 -37.45
N ILE A 4 8.38 2.19 -36.20
CA ILE A 4 7.60 1.84 -35.02
C ILE A 4 6.93 3.08 -34.47
N LEU A 5 5.62 3.00 -34.25
CA LEU A 5 4.87 4.03 -33.56
C LEU A 5 4.48 3.53 -32.16
N VAL A 6 4.79 4.30 -31.13
CA VAL A 6 4.37 4.01 -29.76
C VAL A 6 3.48 5.15 -29.27
N VAL A 7 2.26 4.83 -28.85
CA VAL A 7 1.35 5.78 -28.20
C VAL A 7 1.14 5.37 -26.75
N THR A 8 1.38 6.28 -25.81
CA THR A 8 1.10 6.05 -24.38
C THR A 8 0.37 7.24 -23.75
N SER A 9 -0.02 7.10 -22.49
CA SER A 9 -0.70 8.15 -21.72
C SER A 9 0.26 8.79 -20.73
N CYS A 10 0.03 10.06 -20.39
CA CYS A 10 0.73 10.70 -19.28
C CYS A 10 0.49 9.96 -17.95
N THR A 11 1.42 10.07 -17.00
CA THR A 11 1.28 9.50 -15.66
C THR A 11 1.12 10.60 -14.61
N GLY A 12 0.47 10.27 -13.50
CA GLY A 12 0.38 11.18 -12.35
C GLY A 12 1.77 11.50 -11.78
N GLU A 13 2.59 10.47 -11.60
CA GLU A 13 3.98 10.61 -11.17
C GLU A 13 4.84 11.28 -12.24
N LYS A 14 5.59 12.33 -11.84
CA LYS A 14 6.51 13.09 -12.70
C LYS A 14 7.88 13.27 -12.05
N LEU A 15 8.93 13.40 -12.85
CA LEU A 15 10.31 13.55 -12.40
C LEU A 15 10.52 14.89 -11.70
N VAL A 16 9.99 15.96 -12.29
CA VAL A 16 10.12 17.32 -11.77
C VAL A 16 8.82 17.72 -11.08
N GLU A 17 8.89 18.04 -9.79
CA GLU A 17 7.77 18.56 -9.00
C GLU A 17 8.12 19.93 -8.42
N THR A 18 7.14 20.85 -8.46
CA THR A 18 7.27 22.22 -7.99
C THR A 18 5.92 22.71 -7.46
N ASN A 19 5.93 23.53 -6.41
CA ASN A 19 4.73 24.12 -5.82
C ASN A 19 3.94 25.01 -6.81
N GLY A 20 4.55 25.41 -7.94
CA GLY A 20 3.94 26.20 -9.00
C GLY A 20 3.52 25.40 -10.24
N ALA A 21 3.43 24.07 -10.16
CA ALA A 21 3.04 23.22 -11.31
C ALA A 21 1.71 23.68 -11.92
N LEU A 22 1.57 23.51 -13.24
CA LEU A 22 0.34 23.87 -13.95
C LEU A 22 -0.81 22.99 -13.45
N THR A 23 -2.00 23.56 -13.29
CA THR A 23 -3.20 22.83 -12.90
C THR A 23 -4.18 22.73 -14.06
N LEU A 24 -5.25 21.95 -13.93
CA LEU A 24 -6.34 21.95 -14.91
C LEU A 24 -6.90 23.36 -15.16
N ASP A 25 -6.96 24.20 -14.13
CA ASP A 25 -7.43 25.58 -14.24
C ASP A 25 -6.52 26.42 -15.16
N ASP A 26 -5.20 26.26 -15.04
CA ASP A 26 -4.23 26.92 -15.92
C ASP A 26 -4.43 26.55 -17.39
N PHE A 27 -4.77 25.29 -17.68
CA PHE A 27 -5.08 24.87 -19.05
C PHE A 27 -6.44 25.40 -19.54
N GLN A 28 -7.39 25.64 -18.65
CA GLN A 28 -8.73 26.15 -18.99
C GLN A 28 -8.76 27.66 -19.24
N GLN A 29 -7.81 28.41 -18.68
CA GLN A 29 -7.69 29.87 -18.88
C GLN A 29 -7.19 30.27 -20.29
N GLY A 30 -6.73 29.31 -21.10
CA GLY A 30 -6.38 29.54 -22.51
C GLY A 30 -4.87 29.71 -22.77
N GLY A 31 -4.51 29.80 -24.06
CA GLY A 31 -3.13 29.70 -24.54
C GLY A 31 -2.18 30.80 -24.04
N ASP A 32 -2.65 32.05 -23.94
CA ASP A 32 -1.82 33.18 -23.51
C ASP A 32 -1.43 33.07 -22.03
N HIS A 33 -2.38 32.67 -21.18
CA HIS A 33 -2.14 32.38 -19.76
C HIS A 33 -1.17 31.21 -19.60
N LEU A 34 -1.41 30.12 -20.34
CA LEU A 34 -0.55 28.94 -20.33
C LEU A 34 0.90 29.31 -20.73
N ALA A 35 1.08 30.08 -21.80
CA ALA A 35 2.40 30.52 -22.25
C ALA A 35 3.13 31.44 -21.24
N GLN A 36 2.39 32.21 -20.45
CA GLN A 36 2.96 32.99 -19.36
C GLN A 36 3.41 32.09 -18.19
N ARG A 37 2.57 31.14 -17.80
CA ARG A 37 2.90 30.17 -16.74
C ARG A 37 4.04 29.23 -17.13
N GLU A 38 4.14 28.83 -18.39
CA GLU A 38 5.28 28.04 -18.89
C GLU A 38 6.58 28.83 -18.84
N ARG A 39 6.54 30.14 -19.15
CA ARG A 39 7.72 31.02 -19.00
C ARG A 39 8.19 31.09 -17.55
N SER A 40 7.29 31.17 -16.58
CA SER A 40 7.68 31.13 -15.15
C SER A 40 8.22 29.77 -14.70
N LEU A 41 7.99 28.71 -15.47
CA LEU A 41 8.46 27.35 -15.20
C LEU A 41 9.59 26.90 -16.15
N CYS A 42 10.24 27.84 -16.85
CA CYS A 42 11.20 27.52 -17.92
C CYS A 42 12.36 26.61 -17.45
N GLU A 43 12.83 26.76 -16.21
CA GLU A 43 13.90 25.95 -15.61
C GLU A 43 13.46 24.49 -15.35
N PHE A 44 12.15 24.22 -15.29
CA PHE A 44 11.57 22.91 -15.02
C PHE A 44 11.08 22.19 -16.28
N MET A 45 11.21 22.83 -17.45
CA MET A 45 10.75 22.30 -18.74
C MET A 45 11.52 21.03 -19.11
N THR A 46 10.83 19.90 -19.13
CA THR A 46 11.42 18.57 -19.32
C THR A 46 10.77 17.87 -20.50
N PRO A 47 11.52 17.14 -21.37
CA PRO A 47 10.92 16.31 -22.41
C PRO A 47 9.86 15.37 -21.83
N ALA A 48 8.70 15.24 -22.49
CA ALA A 48 7.61 14.40 -22.02
C ALA A 48 8.03 12.94 -21.74
N GLU A 49 8.93 12.38 -22.55
CA GLU A 49 9.46 11.02 -22.38
C GLU A 49 10.34 10.85 -21.13
N THR A 50 10.88 11.95 -20.60
CA THR A 50 11.69 12.00 -19.37
C THR A 50 10.86 12.46 -18.17
N LEU A 51 9.86 13.31 -18.40
CA LEU A 51 9.07 13.90 -17.33
C LEU A 51 8.19 12.86 -16.62
N TYR A 52 7.57 11.91 -17.32
CA TYR A 52 6.68 10.94 -16.68
C TYR A 52 7.45 9.81 -15.99
N THR A 53 7.06 9.45 -14.77
CA THR A 53 7.77 8.44 -13.95
C THR A 53 6.88 7.30 -13.45
N GLY A 54 5.60 7.28 -13.84
CA GLY A 54 4.69 6.21 -13.46
C GLY A 54 5.08 4.84 -14.04
N GLN A 55 4.64 3.77 -13.37
CA GLN A 55 5.08 2.39 -13.65
C GLN A 55 4.91 1.91 -15.10
N GLN A 56 3.82 2.30 -15.76
CA GLN A 56 3.62 1.99 -17.17
C GLN A 56 4.69 2.66 -18.04
N HIS A 57 4.94 3.95 -17.79
CA HIS A 57 5.87 4.75 -18.58
C HIS A 57 7.31 4.26 -18.41
N VAL A 58 7.77 4.06 -17.17
CA VAL A 58 9.14 3.59 -16.89
C VAL A 58 9.43 2.26 -17.58
N ARG A 59 8.49 1.32 -17.53
CA ARG A 59 8.66 -0.01 -18.16
C ARG A 59 8.65 0.05 -19.68
N LEU A 60 7.80 0.90 -20.26
CA LEU A 60 7.80 1.16 -21.70
C LEU A 60 9.15 1.77 -22.13
N MET A 61 9.63 2.78 -21.39
CA MET A 61 10.86 3.48 -21.70
C MET A 61 12.12 2.61 -21.59
N ARG A 62 12.07 1.50 -20.84
CA ARG A 62 13.11 0.45 -20.87
C ARG A 62 13.27 -0.12 -22.28
N GLY A 63 12.17 -0.53 -22.90
CA GLY A 63 12.18 -1.07 -24.26
C GLY A 63 12.44 -0.03 -25.34
N VAL A 64 11.91 1.19 -25.19
CA VAL A 64 12.21 2.31 -26.11
C VAL A 64 13.72 2.60 -26.13
N ARG A 65 14.37 2.67 -24.96
CA ARG A 65 15.83 2.83 -24.85
C ARG A 65 16.57 1.67 -25.47
N ALA A 66 16.23 0.43 -25.10
CA ALA A 66 16.87 -0.76 -25.68
C ALA A 66 16.81 -0.80 -27.22
N PHE A 67 15.67 -0.40 -27.80
CA PHE A 67 15.50 -0.31 -29.25
C PHE A 67 16.36 0.79 -29.89
N ARG A 68 16.42 1.97 -29.26
CA ARG A 68 17.26 3.09 -29.71
C ARG A 68 18.77 2.82 -29.52
N ASP A 69 19.16 2.09 -28.49
CA ASP A 69 20.57 1.87 -28.08
C ASP A 69 21.23 0.67 -28.80
N ASN A 70 20.49 -0.41 -29.09
CA ASN A 70 21.02 -1.60 -29.79
C ASN A 70 21.19 -1.38 -31.32
N SER A 71 21.04 -0.14 -31.77
CA SER A 71 21.12 0.25 -33.16
C SER A 71 22.55 0.65 -33.54
N ARG A 72 23.30 -0.27 -34.16
CA ARG A 72 24.66 -0.01 -34.69
C ARG A 72 24.72 1.04 -35.82
N GLU A 73 23.57 1.52 -36.31
CA GLU A 73 23.44 2.53 -37.36
C GLU A 73 22.67 3.75 -36.83
N VAL A 74 23.21 4.96 -37.06
CA VAL A 74 22.61 6.24 -36.68
C VAL A 74 21.18 6.40 -37.25
N SER A 75 20.89 5.77 -38.40
CA SER A 75 19.60 5.79 -39.10
C SER A 75 18.46 5.06 -38.39
N ARG A 76 18.71 4.28 -37.33
CA ARG A 76 17.65 3.56 -36.59
C ARG A 76 17.10 4.29 -35.37
N LYS A 77 17.78 5.32 -34.86
CA LYS A 77 17.24 6.16 -33.77
C LYS A 77 15.95 6.89 -34.20
N ASP A 78 15.85 7.24 -35.48
CA ASP A 78 14.70 7.94 -36.06
C ASP A 78 13.52 7.01 -36.44
N ASN A 79 13.67 5.69 -36.23
CA ASN A 79 12.68 4.70 -36.63
C ASN A 79 11.65 4.36 -35.54
N LEU A 80 11.75 4.94 -34.33
CA LEU A 80 10.76 4.78 -33.27
C LEU A 80 10.24 6.16 -32.81
N GLU A 81 8.98 6.43 -33.16
CA GLU A 81 8.25 7.60 -32.69
C GLU A 81 7.50 7.28 -31.40
N LEU A 82 7.76 8.04 -30.33
CA LEU A 82 6.99 7.97 -29.09
C LEU A 82 6.06 9.19 -29.01
N TRP A 83 4.77 8.94 -28.82
CA TRP A 83 3.75 9.96 -28.62
C TRP A 83 3.02 9.74 -27.31
N VAL A 84 2.73 10.82 -26.60
CA VAL A 84 2.06 10.81 -25.31
C VAL A 84 0.75 11.58 -25.39
N ILE A 85 -0.33 10.97 -24.92
CA ILE A 85 -1.61 11.66 -24.68
C ILE A 85 -1.56 12.24 -23.27
N SER A 86 -1.39 13.56 -23.21
CA SER A 86 -1.41 14.37 -22.00
C SER A 86 -2.82 14.92 -21.73
N ALA A 87 -3.26 14.85 -20.47
CA ALA A 87 -4.51 15.48 -20.04
C ALA A 87 -4.43 17.02 -19.92
N GLY A 88 -3.24 17.61 -20.11
CA GLY A 88 -3.06 19.07 -20.20
C GLY A 88 -2.65 19.54 -21.60
N TYR A 89 -1.74 18.81 -22.26
CA TYR A 89 -1.14 19.23 -23.53
C TYR A 89 -1.71 18.54 -24.78
N GLY A 90 -2.69 17.65 -24.62
CA GLY A 90 -3.20 16.84 -25.73
C GLY A 90 -2.19 15.80 -26.21
N LEU A 91 -2.19 15.49 -27.51
CA LEU A 91 -1.25 14.54 -28.11
C LEU A 91 0.08 15.23 -28.45
N ILE A 92 1.17 14.80 -27.82
CA ILE A 92 2.49 15.42 -27.96
C ILE A 92 3.57 14.38 -28.26
N PRO A 93 4.64 14.72 -29.00
CA PRO A 93 5.78 13.82 -29.17
C PRO A 93 6.59 13.76 -27.86
N GLY A 94 7.27 12.63 -27.63
CA GLY A 94 8.00 12.35 -26.40
C GLY A 94 9.12 13.35 -26.10
N ASP A 95 9.77 13.88 -27.13
CA ASP A 95 10.86 14.86 -27.01
C ASP A 95 10.38 16.30 -26.74
N ARG A 96 9.08 16.58 -26.87
CA ARG A 96 8.53 17.91 -26.57
C ARG A 96 8.76 18.24 -25.10
N LYS A 97 9.49 19.32 -24.85
CA LYS A 97 9.63 19.90 -23.51
C LYS A 97 8.28 20.48 -23.07
N ILE A 98 7.86 20.10 -21.88
CA ILE A 98 6.62 20.56 -21.23
C ILE A 98 6.88 20.90 -19.77
N ALA A 99 6.05 21.77 -19.21
CA ALA A 99 6.14 22.13 -17.80
C ALA A 99 5.55 21.02 -16.92
N PRO A 100 5.99 20.87 -15.66
CA PRO A 100 5.33 20.00 -14.69
C PRO A 100 3.90 20.49 -14.44
N TYR A 101 2.96 19.55 -14.34
CA TYR A 101 1.54 19.86 -14.22
C TYR A 101 0.75 18.78 -13.47
N GLU A 102 -0.36 19.14 -12.83
CA GLU A 102 -1.29 18.22 -12.16
C GLU A 102 -2.66 18.24 -12.86
N CYS A 103 -2.83 17.32 -13.81
CA CYS A 103 -4.09 17.10 -14.52
C CYS A 103 -4.18 15.63 -15.01
N THR A 104 -5.37 15.03 -14.91
CA THR A 104 -5.63 13.66 -15.37
C THR A 104 -7.06 13.50 -15.89
N PHE A 105 -7.24 12.63 -16.89
CA PHE A 105 -8.59 12.19 -17.29
C PHE A 105 -9.21 11.19 -16.29
N GLN A 106 -8.40 10.59 -15.42
CA GLN A 106 -8.85 9.59 -14.47
C GLN A 106 -9.82 10.20 -13.46
N GLY A 107 -11.00 9.59 -13.29
CA GLY A 107 -12.04 10.08 -12.37
C GLY A 107 -12.98 11.13 -12.95
N MET A 108 -12.72 11.65 -14.15
CA MET A 108 -13.65 12.54 -14.85
C MET A 108 -14.90 11.77 -15.32
N ARG A 109 -16.07 12.41 -15.24
CA ARG A 109 -17.30 11.88 -15.86
C ARG A 109 -17.15 11.90 -17.39
N THR A 110 -17.66 10.87 -18.08
CA THR A 110 -17.49 10.66 -19.53
C THR A 110 -17.79 11.90 -20.38
N LYS A 111 -18.88 12.63 -20.11
CA LYS A 111 -19.23 13.86 -20.85
C LYS A 111 -18.17 14.96 -20.70
N ALA A 112 -17.69 15.19 -19.47
CA ALA A 112 -16.67 16.20 -19.19
C ALA A 112 -15.32 15.80 -19.78
N LEU A 113 -14.96 14.52 -19.66
CA LEU A 113 -13.74 13.96 -20.24
C LEU A 113 -13.71 14.16 -21.76
N ARG A 114 -14.78 13.79 -22.47
CA ARG A 114 -14.87 13.96 -23.93
C ARG A 114 -14.78 15.43 -24.33
N SER A 115 -15.55 16.29 -23.66
CA SER A 115 -15.51 17.73 -23.91
C SER A 115 -14.11 18.31 -23.70
N TRP A 116 -13.39 17.89 -22.66
CA TRP A 116 -12.01 18.33 -22.40
C TRP A 116 -11.03 17.79 -23.45
N ALA A 117 -11.16 16.51 -23.83
CA ALA A 117 -10.34 15.90 -24.88
C ALA A 117 -10.55 16.57 -26.25
N ASP A 118 -11.79 16.98 -26.56
CA ASP A 118 -12.13 17.74 -27.78
C ASP A 118 -11.45 19.13 -27.77
N GLN A 119 -11.46 19.83 -26.63
CA GLN A 119 -10.77 21.12 -26.48
C GLN A 119 -9.25 20.98 -26.66
N LEU A 120 -8.67 19.87 -26.19
CA LEU A 120 -7.26 19.54 -26.40
C LEU A 120 -6.95 19.00 -27.82
N GLY A 121 -7.98 18.82 -28.66
CA GLY A 121 -7.83 18.28 -30.01
C GLY A 121 -7.38 16.82 -30.06
N VAL A 122 -7.49 16.06 -28.96
CA VAL A 122 -6.98 14.68 -28.86
C VAL A 122 -7.60 13.76 -29.92
N PRO A 123 -8.93 13.72 -30.14
CA PRO A 123 -9.54 12.83 -31.12
C PRO A 123 -9.10 13.07 -32.57
N ALA A 124 -8.90 14.33 -32.96
CA ALA A 124 -8.46 14.67 -34.31
C ALA A 124 -6.96 14.35 -34.49
N ALA A 125 -6.15 14.70 -33.49
CA ALA A 125 -4.72 14.49 -33.53
C ALA A 125 -4.35 13.00 -33.56
N ILE A 126 -5.01 12.16 -32.76
CA ILE A 126 -4.74 10.71 -32.74
C ILE A 126 -5.16 10.03 -34.04
N ARG A 127 -6.30 10.41 -34.64
CA ARG A 127 -6.70 9.93 -35.97
C ARG A 127 -5.65 10.24 -37.02
N LYS A 128 -5.17 11.49 -37.06
CA LYS A 128 -4.13 11.92 -38.00
C LYS A 128 -2.80 11.20 -37.77
N LEU A 129 -2.44 10.94 -36.51
CA LEU A 129 -1.24 10.18 -36.15
C LEU A 129 -1.34 8.73 -36.64
N LEU A 130 -2.44 8.05 -36.33
CA LEU A 130 -2.63 6.64 -36.67
C LEU A 130 -2.81 6.38 -38.17
N ALA A 131 -3.21 7.39 -38.96
CA ALA A 131 -3.29 7.29 -40.42
C ALA A 131 -1.91 7.35 -41.12
N ARG A 132 -0.84 7.73 -40.42
CA ARG A 132 0.52 7.78 -41.00
C ARG A 132 1.05 6.37 -41.27
N PRO A 133 1.86 6.16 -42.32
CA PRO A 133 2.43 4.85 -42.60
C PRO A 133 3.47 4.45 -41.55
N PHE A 134 3.28 3.28 -40.94
CA PHE A 134 4.22 2.63 -40.00
C PHE A 134 4.20 1.11 -40.22
N ASP A 135 5.25 0.42 -39.79
CA ASP A 135 5.33 -1.04 -39.91
C ASP A 135 4.66 -1.73 -38.70
N LEU A 136 4.68 -1.09 -37.53
CA LEU A 136 3.95 -1.54 -36.34
C LEU A 136 3.63 -0.37 -35.40
N ALA A 137 2.39 -0.31 -34.91
CA ALA A 137 2.00 0.59 -33.82
C ALA A 137 1.69 -0.16 -32.52
N LEU A 138 2.18 0.36 -31.39
CA LEU A 138 1.89 -0.12 -30.03
C LEU A 138 1.13 0.95 -29.24
N ILE A 139 -0.15 0.69 -28.94
CA ILE A 139 -1.03 1.61 -28.21
C ILE A 139 -1.19 1.14 -26.75
N ASN A 140 -0.73 1.96 -25.82
CA ASN A 140 -0.65 1.69 -24.39
C ASN A 140 -1.54 2.66 -23.59
N LEU A 141 -2.86 2.50 -23.71
CA LEU A 141 -3.82 3.47 -23.14
C LEU A 141 -4.78 2.82 -22.13
N GLY A 142 -5.06 3.56 -21.05
CA GLY A 142 -6.10 3.25 -20.07
C GLY A 142 -7.51 3.56 -20.58
N ASP A 143 -8.53 3.05 -19.89
CA ASP A 143 -9.93 3.24 -20.26
C ASP A 143 -10.31 4.71 -20.43
N ALA A 144 -9.88 5.59 -19.52
CA ALA A 144 -10.13 7.03 -19.61
C ALA A 144 -9.42 7.68 -20.82
N TYR A 145 -8.22 7.23 -21.17
CA TYR A 145 -7.47 7.79 -22.29
C TYR A 145 -7.96 7.24 -23.64
N LEU A 146 -8.43 6.00 -23.69
CA LEU A 146 -9.13 5.45 -24.86
C LEU A 146 -10.46 6.17 -25.08
N GLU A 147 -11.19 6.47 -24.00
CA GLU A 147 -12.39 7.30 -24.05
C GLU A 147 -12.08 8.69 -24.62
N ALA A 148 -10.96 9.30 -24.21
CA ALA A 148 -10.51 10.60 -24.70
C ALA A 148 -10.11 10.59 -26.19
N CYS A 149 -9.66 9.45 -26.71
CA CYS A 149 -9.35 9.31 -28.14
C CYS A 149 -10.59 9.29 -29.03
N HIS A 150 -11.74 8.86 -28.49
CA HIS A 150 -13.00 8.69 -29.22
C HIS A 150 -12.80 7.99 -30.58
N LEU A 151 -12.13 6.83 -30.56
CA LEU A 151 -11.87 6.03 -31.75
C LEU A 151 -13.18 5.41 -32.26
N GLY A 152 -13.61 5.83 -33.45
CA GLY A 152 -14.77 5.29 -34.14
C GLY A 152 -14.40 4.40 -35.34
N PRO A 153 -15.39 3.79 -36.02
CA PRO A 153 -15.15 2.98 -37.23
C PRO A 153 -14.53 3.76 -38.40
N ASP A 154 -14.54 5.10 -38.34
CA ASP A 154 -13.95 6.03 -39.30
C ASP A 154 -12.41 6.12 -39.22
N VAL A 155 -11.81 5.55 -38.16
CA VAL A 155 -10.36 5.61 -37.95
C VAL A 155 -9.63 4.74 -38.97
N THR A 156 -8.74 5.35 -39.76
CA THR A 156 -7.83 4.65 -40.67
C THR A 156 -6.50 4.39 -39.97
N LEU A 157 -6.00 3.15 -40.05
CA LEU A 157 -4.68 2.76 -39.54
C LEU A 157 -3.70 2.63 -40.71
N GLY A 158 -2.55 3.30 -40.61
CA GLY A 158 -1.51 3.28 -41.64
C GLY A 158 -0.60 2.05 -41.61
N GLY A 159 -0.87 1.10 -40.72
CA GLY A 159 -0.17 -0.17 -40.59
C GLY A 159 -0.75 -1.06 -39.47
N PRO A 160 -0.19 -2.27 -39.28
CA PRO A 160 -0.54 -3.17 -38.20
C PRO A 160 -0.44 -2.51 -36.83
N THR A 161 -1.50 -2.60 -36.02
CA THR A 161 -1.59 -1.91 -34.73
C THR A 161 -1.99 -2.88 -33.63
N ILE A 162 -1.21 -2.92 -32.54
CA ILE A 162 -1.54 -3.67 -31.33
C ILE A 162 -1.94 -2.69 -30.23
N LEU A 163 -3.13 -2.88 -29.68
CA LEU A 163 -3.68 -2.05 -28.61
C LEU A 163 -3.84 -2.87 -27.33
N PHE A 164 -3.16 -2.44 -26.27
CA PHE A 164 -3.21 -3.06 -24.94
C PHE A 164 -4.19 -2.32 -24.04
N CYS A 165 -5.26 -2.99 -23.60
CA CYS A 165 -6.29 -2.38 -22.75
C CYS A 165 -6.94 -3.39 -21.79
N GLY A 166 -7.78 -2.87 -20.88
CA GLY A 166 -8.60 -3.71 -20.02
C GLY A 166 -9.76 -4.34 -20.79
N THR A 167 -10.37 -5.38 -20.22
CA THR A 167 -11.51 -6.09 -20.81
C THR A 167 -12.71 -5.17 -21.09
N THR A 168 -12.95 -4.18 -20.25
CA THR A 168 -14.07 -3.23 -20.40
C THR A 168 -13.85 -2.28 -21.59
N ALA A 169 -12.65 -1.74 -21.76
CA ALA A 169 -12.32 -0.93 -22.93
C ALA A 169 -12.36 -1.74 -24.22
N ALA A 170 -11.86 -2.98 -24.22
CA ALA A 170 -11.87 -3.84 -25.41
C ALA A 170 -13.26 -4.05 -25.99
N LYS A 171 -14.29 -4.20 -25.14
CA LYS A 171 -15.69 -4.35 -25.58
C LYS A 171 -16.27 -3.11 -26.28
N ARG A 172 -15.69 -1.94 -26.05
CA ARG A 172 -16.18 -0.65 -26.56
C ARG A 172 -15.45 -0.18 -27.81
N LEU A 173 -14.33 -0.81 -28.16
CA LEU A 173 -13.54 -0.42 -29.32
C LEU A 173 -14.23 -0.87 -30.63
N PRO A 174 -14.19 -0.05 -31.68
CA PRO A 174 -14.66 -0.46 -33.00
C PRO A 174 -13.78 -1.58 -33.56
N ARG A 175 -14.35 -2.39 -34.45
CA ARG A 175 -13.56 -3.29 -35.29
C ARG A 175 -12.92 -2.43 -36.38
N LEU A 176 -11.58 -2.36 -36.39
CA LEU A 176 -10.81 -1.66 -37.40
C LEU A 176 -9.90 -2.66 -38.10
N ASP A 177 -9.75 -2.51 -39.41
CA ASP A 177 -8.80 -3.31 -40.17
C ASP A 177 -7.38 -3.04 -39.66
N GLN A 178 -6.58 -4.10 -39.54
CA GLN A 178 -5.21 -4.07 -38.98
C GLN A 178 -5.11 -3.76 -37.48
N LEU A 179 -6.23 -3.59 -36.76
CA LEU A 179 -6.23 -3.44 -35.29
C LEU A 179 -6.33 -4.80 -34.59
N ARG A 180 -5.33 -5.09 -33.77
CA ARG A 180 -5.33 -6.22 -32.84
C ARG A 180 -5.46 -5.71 -31.41
N VAL A 181 -6.57 -6.06 -30.75
CA VAL A 181 -6.79 -5.73 -29.33
C VAL A 181 -6.31 -6.86 -28.45
N VAL A 182 -5.38 -6.56 -27.54
CA VAL A 182 -4.85 -7.50 -26.55
C VAL A 182 -5.33 -7.09 -25.17
N THR A 183 -6.15 -7.95 -24.57
CA THR A 183 -6.70 -7.70 -23.22
C THR A 183 -5.69 -8.08 -22.15
N LEU A 184 -5.45 -7.17 -21.22
CA LEU A 184 -4.53 -7.36 -20.10
C LEU A 184 -5.28 -7.30 -18.78
N SER A 185 -5.09 -8.34 -17.96
CA SER A 185 -5.79 -8.53 -16.68
C SER A 185 -4.88 -9.22 -15.66
N ASN A 186 -5.40 -9.54 -14.47
CA ASN A 186 -4.64 -10.16 -13.39
C ASN A 186 -3.88 -11.46 -13.79
N PRO A 187 -4.44 -12.36 -14.62
CA PRO A 187 -3.70 -13.48 -15.20
C PRO A 187 -2.40 -13.06 -15.92
N GLN A 188 -2.46 -12.05 -16.80
CA GLN A 188 -1.27 -11.53 -17.49
C GLN A 188 -0.33 -10.81 -16.52
N ALA A 189 -0.87 -10.09 -15.53
CA ALA A 189 -0.07 -9.46 -14.47
C ALA A 189 0.79 -10.50 -13.72
N LYS A 190 0.18 -11.65 -13.39
CA LYS A 190 0.87 -12.79 -12.80
C LYS A 190 1.86 -13.44 -13.78
N ARG A 191 1.46 -13.63 -15.05
CA ARG A 191 2.30 -14.19 -16.13
C ARG A 191 3.63 -13.43 -16.25
N PHE A 192 3.55 -12.10 -16.34
CA PHE A 192 4.71 -11.23 -16.51
C PHE A 192 5.32 -10.71 -15.20
N SER A 193 4.87 -11.22 -14.04
CA SER A 193 5.35 -10.81 -12.70
C SER A 193 5.37 -9.29 -12.50
N CYS A 194 4.31 -8.61 -12.96
CA CYS A 194 4.17 -7.16 -12.95
C CYS A 194 2.80 -6.77 -12.39
N GLY A 195 2.73 -5.68 -11.62
CA GLY A 195 1.45 -5.11 -11.19
C GLY A 195 0.60 -4.64 -12.38
N LEU A 196 -0.72 -4.66 -12.23
CA LEU A 196 -1.67 -4.35 -13.33
C LEU A 196 -1.45 -2.95 -13.92
N VAL A 197 -1.09 -1.97 -13.08
CA VAL A 197 -0.80 -0.58 -13.50
C VAL A 197 0.38 -0.49 -14.47
N GLY A 198 1.43 -1.32 -14.27
CA GLY A 198 2.63 -1.32 -15.12
C GLY A 198 2.56 -2.25 -16.33
N LEU A 199 1.55 -3.13 -16.39
CA LEU A 199 1.54 -4.30 -17.27
C LEU A 199 1.58 -3.96 -18.76
N LYS A 200 0.87 -2.92 -19.21
CA LYS A 200 0.90 -2.47 -20.62
C LYS A 200 2.31 -2.05 -21.04
N GLY A 201 2.95 -1.25 -20.18
CA GLY A 201 4.32 -0.82 -20.36
C GLY A 201 5.31 -1.96 -20.33
N GLU A 202 5.10 -2.96 -19.47
CA GLU A 202 5.94 -4.17 -19.41
C GLU A 202 5.87 -4.96 -20.71
N VAL A 203 4.67 -5.25 -21.22
CA VAL A 203 4.47 -6.04 -22.44
C VAL A 203 5.03 -5.30 -23.65
N SER A 204 4.68 -4.03 -23.84
CA SER A 204 5.22 -3.21 -24.93
C SER A 204 6.73 -3.04 -24.84
N GLY A 205 7.28 -2.86 -23.63
CA GLY A 205 8.73 -2.78 -23.41
C GLY A 205 9.44 -4.05 -23.89
N ARG A 206 8.93 -5.24 -23.54
CA ARG A 206 9.51 -6.52 -24.00
C ARG A 206 9.41 -6.73 -25.51
N ILE A 207 8.32 -6.27 -26.13
CA ILE A 207 8.19 -6.28 -27.60
C ILE A 207 9.32 -5.47 -28.21
N LEU A 208 9.52 -4.23 -27.75
CA LEU A 208 10.56 -3.35 -28.27
C LEU A 208 11.97 -3.91 -28.03
N GLU A 209 12.24 -4.51 -26.86
CA GLU A 209 13.52 -5.18 -26.58
C GLU A 209 13.79 -6.33 -27.55
N ARG A 210 12.78 -7.14 -27.83
CA ARG A 210 12.91 -8.25 -28.78
C ARG A 210 13.02 -7.75 -30.22
N MET A 211 12.29 -6.71 -30.59
CA MET A 211 12.44 -6.07 -31.89
C MET A 211 13.83 -5.46 -32.08
N ALA A 212 14.49 -5.01 -31.02
CA ALA A 212 15.87 -4.51 -31.06
C ALA A 212 16.88 -5.62 -31.44
N GLN A 213 16.57 -6.87 -31.09
CA GLN A 213 17.42 -8.03 -31.34
C GLN A 213 17.06 -8.74 -32.65
N GLU A 214 15.77 -8.94 -32.92
CA GLU A 214 15.21 -9.75 -34.01
C GLU A 214 14.05 -9.01 -34.73
N PRO A 215 14.31 -7.87 -35.40
CA PRO A 215 13.24 -6.98 -35.89
C PRO A 215 12.31 -7.64 -36.91
N GLU A 216 12.83 -8.39 -37.88
CA GLU A 216 12.01 -9.03 -38.91
C GLU A 216 11.15 -10.17 -38.35
N ALA A 217 11.72 -11.00 -37.47
CA ALA A 217 11.01 -12.12 -36.87
C ALA A 217 9.89 -11.60 -35.96
N MET A 218 10.20 -10.63 -35.10
CA MET A 218 9.22 -10.06 -34.18
C MET A 218 8.11 -9.32 -34.92
N LEU A 219 8.43 -8.60 -36.00
CA LEU A 219 7.42 -7.94 -36.83
C LEU A 219 6.47 -8.97 -37.46
N ARG A 220 7.00 -10.00 -38.13
CA ARG A 220 6.18 -11.05 -38.76
C ARG A 220 5.28 -11.75 -37.75
N GLN A 221 5.79 -12.08 -36.56
CA GLN A 221 5.01 -12.76 -35.54
C GLN A 221 3.96 -11.86 -34.86
N SER A 222 4.25 -10.56 -34.70
CA SER A 222 3.34 -9.61 -34.07
C SER A 222 2.08 -9.35 -34.90
N VAL A 223 2.22 -9.40 -36.23
CA VAL A 223 1.14 -9.14 -37.19
C VAL A 223 0.38 -10.39 -37.61
N ASP A 224 0.86 -11.58 -37.24
CA ASP A 224 0.18 -12.85 -37.51
C ASP A 224 -1.03 -13.02 -36.57
N PRO A 225 -2.26 -13.13 -37.09
CA PRO A 225 -3.46 -13.31 -36.28
C PRO A 225 -3.52 -14.67 -35.57
N MET A 226 -2.75 -15.68 -36.01
CA MET A 226 -2.74 -17.02 -35.41
C MET A 226 -1.80 -17.14 -34.21
N ILE A 227 -0.89 -16.19 -34.02
CA ILE A 227 0.10 -16.23 -32.95
C ILE A 227 -0.36 -15.30 -31.83
N ASP A 228 -0.54 -15.79 -30.60
CA ASP A 228 -0.71 -14.91 -29.44
C ASP A 228 0.61 -14.16 -29.16
N VAL A 229 0.57 -12.83 -29.31
CA VAL A 229 1.76 -11.98 -29.08
C VAL A 229 2.30 -12.12 -27.67
N LEU A 230 1.46 -12.46 -26.68
CA LEU A 230 1.89 -12.67 -25.30
C LEU A 230 2.70 -13.96 -25.12
N ASP A 231 2.43 -14.99 -25.93
CA ASP A 231 3.15 -16.28 -25.88
C ASP A 231 4.58 -16.14 -26.38
N ILE A 232 4.81 -15.26 -27.35
CA ILE A 232 6.15 -14.93 -27.85
C ILE A 232 7.02 -14.30 -26.74
N LEU A 233 6.41 -13.59 -25.80
CA LEU A 233 7.11 -12.81 -24.76
C LEU A 233 7.43 -13.63 -23.51
N ASP A 234 7.00 -14.89 -23.44
CA ASP A 234 7.34 -15.79 -22.32
C ASP A 234 8.83 -16.20 -22.32
N GLY A 235 9.54 -16.02 -23.44
CA GLY A 235 10.92 -16.46 -23.63
C GLY A 235 12.02 -15.41 -23.35
N SER A 236 11.69 -14.12 -23.20
CA SER A 236 12.70 -13.11 -22.83
C SER A 236 12.94 -13.15 -21.33
N ALA A 237 13.97 -13.92 -20.95
CA ALA A 237 14.56 -14.05 -19.62
C ALA A 237 13.64 -13.57 -18.48
N SER A 238 12.73 -14.45 -18.06
CA SER A 238 12.32 -14.40 -16.66
C SER A 238 13.62 -14.40 -15.85
N PRO A 239 13.86 -13.46 -14.90
CA PRO A 239 14.89 -13.70 -13.92
C PRO A 239 14.56 -15.08 -13.36
N VAL A 240 15.50 -16.02 -13.49
CA VAL A 240 15.36 -17.41 -13.03
C VAL A 240 14.59 -17.31 -11.73
N LYS A 241 13.35 -17.83 -11.71
CA LYS A 241 12.61 -17.90 -10.44
C LYS A 241 13.49 -18.78 -9.59
N ALA A 242 14.26 -18.17 -8.69
CA ALA A 242 14.85 -18.87 -7.58
C ALA A 242 13.69 -19.66 -7.00
N THR A 243 13.73 -20.98 -7.18
CA THR A 243 12.68 -21.86 -6.71
C THR A 243 12.68 -21.59 -5.21
N ARG A 244 11.67 -20.84 -4.70
CA ARG A 244 11.62 -20.48 -3.29
C ARG A 244 11.77 -21.80 -2.54
N ALA A 245 12.88 -21.95 -1.81
CA ALA A 245 13.15 -23.18 -1.10
C ALA A 245 11.92 -23.48 -0.25
N LYS A 246 11.42 -24.73 -0.33
CA LYS A 246 10.25 -25.15 0.43
C LYS A 246 10.50 -24.81 1.90
N ALA A 247 9.58 -24.09 2.52
CA ALA A 247 9.71 -23.67 3.91
C ALA A 247 9.99 -24.90 4.79
N ARG A 248 11.11 -24.87 5.51
CA ARG A 248 11.44 -25.88 6.52
C ARG A 248 10.73 -25.52 7.81
N VAL A 249 10.10 -26.51 8.43
CA VAL A 249 9.39 -26.37 9.71
C VAL A 249 10.41 -26.17 10.82
N ASN A 250 10.13 -25.25 11.75
CA ASN A 250 10.86 -25.12 13.00
C ASN A 250 9.90 -25.44 14.16
N PRO A 251 9.93 -26.66 14.73
CA PRO A 251 9.00 -27.05 15.79
C PRO A 251 9.04 -26.14 17.03
N VAL A 252 10.16 -25.45 17.29
CA VAL A 252 10.34 -24.59 18.47
C VAL A 252 9.45 -23.34 18.41
N VAL A 253 9.08 -22.88 17.20
CA VAL A 253 8.19 -21.70 17.07
C VAL A 253 6.76 -22.04 17.42
N ASP A 254 6.37 -23.31 17.29
CA ASP A 254 5.00 -23.77 17.47
C ASP A 254 4.66 -24.04 18.94
N ARG A 255 4.68 -22.97 19.73
CA ARG A 255 4.39 -22.99 21.16
C ARG A 255 3.39 -21.91 21.53
N VAL A 256 2.39 -22.28 22.33
CA VAL A 256 1.49 -21.32 22.97
C VAL A 256 2.24 -20.62 24.11
N ILE A 257 2.11 -19.30 24.20
CA ILE A 257 2.77 -18.55 25.28
C ILE A 257 2.12 -18.81 26.64
N THR A 258 2.89 -18.64 27.71
CA THR A 258 2.35 -18.54 29.07
C THR A 258 2.21 -17.07 29.43
N ILE A 259 1.03 -16.67 29.87
CA ILE A 259 0.78 -15.30 30.30
C ILE A 259 1.22 -15.12 31.76
N PRO A 260 2.15 -14.21 32.06
CA PRO A 260 2.58 -13.97 33.43
C PRO A 260 1.50 -13.25 34.25
N VAL A 261 1.41 -13.54 35.55
CA VAL A 261 0.43 -12.93 36.46
C VAL A 261 0.52 -11.39 36.48
N PRO A 262 1.72 -10.76 36.53
CA PRO A 262 1.85 -9.31 36.47
C PRO A 262 1.20 -8.69 35.23
N TRP A 263 1.27 -9.36 34.07
CA TRP A 263 0.61 -8.87 32.85
C TRP A 263 -0.91 -8.83 32.99
N ARG A 264 -1.50 -9.86 33.62
CA ARG A 264 -2.96 -9.95 33.83
C ARG A 264 -3.48 -8.84 34.73
N GLN A 265 -2.66 -8.42 35.69
CA GLN A 265 -2.97 -7.44 36.72
C GLN A 265 -2.52 -6.02 36.38
N LYS A 266 -2.11 -5.75 35.13
CA LYS A 266 -1.68 -4.40 34.75
C LYS A 266 -2.84 -3.40 34.94
N PRO A 267 -2.67 -2.33 35.73
CA PRO A 267 -3.76 -1.44 36.13
C PRO A 267 -4.47 -0.72 34.98
N HIS A 268 -3.78 -0.51 33.84
CA HIS A 268 -4.39 0.18 32.70
C HIS A 268 -5.53 -0.63 32.08
N ARG A 269 -5.54 -1.97 32.23
CA ARG A 269 -6.54 -2.87 31.64
C ARG A 269 -7.95 -2.62 32.18
N ASP A 270 -8.06 -2.16 33.42
CA ASP A 270 -9.33 -1.80 34.05
C ASP A 270 -9.88 -0.47 33.51
N ARG A 271 -9.02 0.34 32.87
CA ARG A 271 -9.38 1.62 32.28
C ARG A 271 -9.62 1.50 30.78
N LEU A 272 -8.63 1.00 30.04
CA LEU A 272 -8.67 0.87 28.59
C LEU A 272 -7.72 -0.23 28.12
N ARG A 273 -8.27 -1.19 27.36
CA ARG A 273 -7.53 -2.32 26.77
C ARG A 273 -7.08 -2.03 25.34
N TYR A 274 -5.85 -2.38 25.00
CA TYR A 274 -5.32 -2.24 23.64
C TYR A 274 -5.32 -3.58 22.89
N PHE A 275 -6.02 -3.64 21.76
CA PHE A 275 -6.03 -4.79 20.85
C PHE A 275 -5.10 -4.54 19.65
N ILE A 276 -4.27 -5.51 19.31
CA ILE A 276 -3.51 -5.48 18.05
C ILE A 276 -4.30 -6.20 16.94
N PRO A 277 -4.54 -5.57 15.79
CA PRO A 277 -5.10 -6.27 14.64
C PRO A 277 -4.12 -7.30 14.06
N GLU A 278 -4.59 -8.51 13.74
CA GLU A 278 -3.76 -9.55 13.12
C GLU A 278 -3.71 -9.43 11.58
N TRP A 279 -2.49 -9.22 11.06
CA TRP A 279 -2.18 -8.98 9.64
C TRP A 279 -1.09 -9.91 9.07
N ASP A 280 -0.92 -11.10 9.65
CA ASP A 280 0.18 -12.03 9.31
C ASP A 280 1.57 -11.43 9.58
N ASP A 281 1.65 -10.64 10.66
CA ASP A 281 2.90 -10.03 11.13
C ASP A 281 3.69 -11.04 11.95
N LEU A 282 4.48 -11.81 11.21
CA LEU A 282 5.32 -12.91 11.68
C LEU A 282 6.77 -12.68 11.25
N VAL A 283 7.72 -13.08 12.10
CA VAL A 283 9.16 -13.00 11.81
C VAL A 283 9.85 -14.32 12.09
N ASP A 284 10.89 -14.62 11.32
CA ASP A 284 11.74 -15.79 11.55
C ASP A 284 12.68 -15.48 12.73
N PRO A 285 12.56 -16.15 13.89
CA PRO A 285 13.35 -15.82 15.08
C PRO A 285 14.86 -16.04 14.89
N GLU A 286 15.24 -16.87 13.92
CA GLU A 286 16.62 -17.26 13.59
C GLU A 286 17.07 -16.66 12.24
N TYR A 287 16.41 -15.57 11.80
CA TYR A 287 16.79 -14.85 10.60
C TYR A 287 18.26 -14.41 10.64
N ASP A 288 19.01 -14.72 9.58
CA ASP A 288 20.38 -14.30 9.43
C ASP A 288 20.42 -12.89 8.84
N PHE A 289 20.75 -11.91 9.69
CA PHE A 289 20.87 -10.51 9.29
C PHE A 289 22.13 -10.21 8.48
N GLU A 290 23.19 -11.01 8.60
CA GLU A 290 24.41 -10.81 7.80
C GLU A 290 24.17 -11.17 6.35
N THR A 291 23.44 -12.26 6.08
CA THR A 291 23.20 -12.77 4.72
C THR A 291 21.81 -12.47 4.17
N ASP A 292 20.91 -11.88 4.98
CA ASP A 292 19.51 -11.65 4.62
C ASP A 292 18.73 -12.92 4.25
N THR A 293 18.95 -13.99 5.01
CA THR A 293 18.35 -15.29 4.73
C THR A 293 17.43 -15.78 5.85
N HIS A 294 16.34 -16.44 5.42
CA HIS A 294 15.47 -17.17 6.33
C HIS A 294 16.13 -18.51 6.70
N SER A 295 16.14 -18.82 8.00
CA SER A 295 16.59 -20.12 8.54
C SER A 295 15.82 -21.28 7.89
N GLY A 296 14.52 -21.08 7.69
CA GLY A 296 13.62 -22.03 7.03
C GLY A 296 13.65 -22.00 5.50
N GLY A 297 14.53 -21.21 4.87
CA GLY A 297 14.60 -20.98 3.43
C GLY A 297 13.53 -20.01 2.89
N SER A 298 12.31 -20.09 3.40
CA SER A 298 11.24 -19.10 3.18
C SER A 298 10.33 -19.00 4.41
N GLY A 299 9.70 -17.83 4.59
CA GLY A 299 8.79 -17.58 5.71
C GLY A 299 7.48 -18.37 5.59
N ASP A 300 7.11 -19.06 6.67
CA ASP A 300 5.81 -19.69 6.87
C ASP A 300 5.42 -19.61 8.35
N TRP A 301 4.13 -19.70 8.66
CA TRP A 301 3.67 -19.85 10.04
C TRP A 301 4.44 -20.94 10.81
N SER A 302 4.80 -22.06 10.16
CA SER A 302 5.53 -23.17 10.78
C SER A 302 7.01 -22.89 11.11
N ASN A 303 7.54 -21.72 10.76
CA ASN A 303 8.92 -21.32 11.09
C ASN A 303 9.07 -19.87 11.54
N GLN A 304 7.96 -19.15 11.74
CA GLN A 304 7.96 -17.78 12.22
C GLN A 304 7.21 -17.65 13.54
N VAL A 305 7.47 -16.57 14.27
CA VAL A 305 6.87 -16.23 15.56
C VAL A 305 6.14 -14.90 15.51
N TYR A 306 5.12 -14.77 16.35
CA TYR A 306 4.41 -13.52 16.62
C TYR A 306 5.17 -12.65 17.63
N ALA A 307 4.82 -11.36 17.70
CA ALA A 307 5.40 -10.42 18.66
C ALA A 307 5.32 -10.93 20.11
N HIS A 308 4.17 -11.43 20.55
CA HIS A 308 3.97 -11.91 21.92
C HIS A 308 4.82 -13.15 22.27
N GLN A 309 5.40 -13.85 21.29
CA GLN A 309 6.34 -14.96 21.53
C GLN A 309 7.80 -14.49 21.67
N MET A 310 8.10 -13.22 21.38
CA MET A 310 9.44 -12.63 21.39
C MET A 310 9.75 -11.79 22.64
N TYR A 311 8.72 -11.49 23.44
CA TYR A 311 8.83 -10.76 24.69
C TYR A 311 8.53 -11.66 25.89
N PRO A 312 8.95 -11.28 27.11
CA PRO A 312 8.64 -12.05 28.32
C PRO A 312 7.15 -12.00 28.67
N GLU A 313 6.46 -10.96 28.22
CA GLU A 313 5.01 -10.78 28.32
C GLU A 313 4.46 -10.12 27.05
N PRO A 314 3.17 -10.30 26.71
CA PRO A 314 2.56 -9.63 25.58
C PRO A 314 2.58 -8.10 25.70
N ASN A 315 2.73 -7.41 24.59
CA ASN A 315 2.77 -5.94 24.49
C ASN A 315 1.46 -5.35 23.92
N TYR A 316 0.35 -6.01 24.22
CA TYR A 316 -1.04 -5.65 23.92
C TYR A 316 -1.95 -6.54 24.77
N ASP A 317 -3.20 -6.12 25.01
CA ASP A 317 -4.15 -6.78 25.91
C ASP A 317 -5.06 -7.81 25.22
N GLY A 318 -5.12 -7.78 23.89
CA GLY A 318 -5.89 -8.70 23.07
C GLY A 318 -5.50 -8.66 21.60
N ILE A 319 -6.06 -9.54 20.80
CA ILE A 319 -5.87 -9.59 19.34
C ILE A 319 -7.23 -9.44 18.65
N LEU A 320 -7.30 -8.58 17.63
CA LEU A 320 -8.46 -8.47 16.76
C LEU A 320 -8.19 -9.23 15.46
N VAL A 321 -9.07 -10.17 15.09
CA VAL A 321 -8.97 -10.96 13.87
C VAL A 321 -10.15 -10.69 12.96
N SER A 322 -9.84 -10.18 11.77
CA SER A 322 -10.83 -9.97 10.73
C SER A 322 -11.08 -11.22 9.91
N LYS A 323 -12.35 -11.58 9.68
CA LYS A 323 -12.72 -12.70 8.80
C LYS A 323 -12.16 -12.54 7.39
N VAL A 324 -12.24 -11.35 6.80
CA VAL A 324 -11.68 -11.05 5.46
C VAL A 324 -10.18 -11.34 5.42
N VAL A 325 -9.44 -11.00 6.48
CA VAL A 325 -7.99 -11.21 6.56
C VAL A 325 -7.64 -12.66 6.88
N ALA A 326 -8.40 -13.31 7.76
CA ALA A 326 -8.22 -14.71 8.15
C ALA A 326 -8.46 -15.67 6.98
N GLU A 327 -9.43 -15.37 6.11
CA GLU A 327 -9.83 -16.24 5.01
C GLU A 327 -9.26 -15.84 3.63
N LYS A 328 -8.44 -14.78 3.57
CA LYS A 328 -7.83 -14.28 2.32
C LYS A 328 -7.00 -15.32 1.57
N SER A 329 -6.34 -16.23 2.29
CA SER A 329 -5.50 -17.30 1.74
C SER A 329 -6.10 -18.66 2.06
N LYS A 330 -6.20 -19.54 1.05
CA LYS A 330 -6.68 -20.92 1.22
C LYS A 330 -5.94 -21.65 2.34
N LYS A 331 -4.60 -21.56 2.34
CA LYS A 331 -3.74 -22.19 3.36
C LYS A 331 -3.99 -21.63 4.77
N LYS A 332 -4.22 -20.32 4.89
CA LYS A 332 -4.52 -19.67 6.17
C LYS A 332 -5.89 -20.09 6.68
N LYS A 333 -6.90 -20.05 5.80
CA LYS A 333 -8.27 -20.50 6.06
C LYS A 333 -8.30 -21.94 6.56
N GLU A 334 -7.65 -22.86 5.86
CA GLU A 334 -7.57 -24.27 6.26
C GLU A 334 -6.91 -24.42 7.64
N ARG A 335 -5.81 -23.70 7.88
CA ARG A 335 -5.08 -23.80 9.15
C ARG A 335 -5.86 -23.24 10.33
N ILE A 336 -6.47 -22.05 10.22
CA ILE A 336 -7.24 -21.46 11.32
C ILE A 336 -8.50 -22.29 11.62
N ASN A 337 -9.17 -22.84 10.59
CA ASN A 337 -10.33 -23.72 10.81
C ASN A 337 -9.95 -25.07 11.43
N ALA A 338 -8.73 -25.57 11.20
CA ALA A 338 -8.25 -26.80 11.84
C ALA A 338 -7.81 -26.60 13.30
N LEU A 339 -7.26 -25.43 13.64
CA LEU A 339 -6.67 -25.16 14.96
C LEU A 339 -7.59 -24.42 15.92
N GLY A 340 -8.53 -23.62 15.42
CA GLY A 340 -9.18 -22.56 16.21
C GLY A 340 -8.28 -21.33 16.37
N VAL A 341 -8.87 -20.21 16.79
CA VAL A 341 -8.21 -18.89 16.75
C VAL A 341 -7.07 -18.77 17.76
N HIS A 342 -7.27 -19.19 19.02
CA HIS A 342 -6.23 -19.11 20.07
C HIS A 342 -5.00 -19.95 19.71
N ARG A 343 -5.21 -21.20 19.28
CA ARG A 343 -4.12 -22.10 18.90
C ARG A 343 -3.38 -21.64 17.64
N PHE A 344 -4.10 -21.08 16.66
CA PHE A 344 -3.53 -20.48 15.46
C PHE A 344 -2.63 -19.29 15.80
N LEU A 345 -3.12 -18.40 16.69
CA LEU A 345 -2.40 -17.22 17.18
C LEU A 345 -1.33 -17.56 18.22
N ARG A 346 -1.29 -18.78 18.74
CA ARG A 346 -0.37 -19.24 19.79
C ARG A 346 -0.50 -18.49 21.12
N VAL A 347 -1.72 -18.14 21.46
CA VAL A 347 -2.11 -17.58 22.75
C VAL A 347 -2.99 -18.59 23.50
N PRO A 348 -3.00 -18.59 24.85
CA PRO A 348 -3.83 -19.51 25.60
C PRO A 348 -5.33 -19.15 25.47
N PRO A 349 -6.25 -20.07 25.80
CA PRO A 349 -7.70 -19.86 25.65
C PRO A 349 -8.27 -18.68 26.44
N ASP A 350 -7.56 -18.19 27.45
CA ASP A 350 -7.97 -17.07 28.29
C ASP A 350 -7.34 -15.73 27.87
N PHE A 351 -6.62 -15.71 26.74
CA PHE A 351 -6.11 -14.48 26.14
C PHE A 351 -7.19 -13.86 25.23
N PRO A 352 -7.62 -12.59 25.44
CA PRO A 352 -8.68 -11.96 24.66
C PRO A 352 -8.46 -11.99 23.13
N VAL A 353 -9.38 -12.61 22.40
CA VAL A 353 -9.45 -12.59 20.93
C VAL A 353 -10.82 -12.10 20.46
N MET A 354 -10.81 -10.99 19.72
CA MET A 354 -11.99 -10.34 19.16
C MET A 354 -12.13 -10.62 17.67
N GLY A 355 -13.31 -11.02 17.22
CA GLY A 355 -13.63 -11.27 15.83
C GLY A 355 -14.36 -10.10 15.19
N ASP A 356 -13.92 -9.70 13.99
CA ASP A 356 -14.63 -8.74 13.14
C ASP A 356 -14.95 -9.31 11.75
N CYS A 357 -15.93 -8.71 11.06
CA CYS A 357 -16.28 -9.07 9.69
C CYS A 357 -15.32 -8.50 8.64
N GLY A 358 -14.62 -7.40 8.94
CA GLY A 358 -13.65 -6.76 8.07
C GLY A 358 -14.28 -5.77 7.10
N ALA A 359 -15.15 -4.87 7.60
CA ALA A 359 -16.01 -4.02 6.77
C ALA A 359 -15.31 -3.11 5.77
N PHE A 360 -14.06 -2.75 6.02
CA PHE A 360 -13.20 -2.10 5.04
C PHE A 360 -12.98 -2.94 3.77
N GLY A 361 -12.91 -4.27 3.90
CA GLY A 361 -12.69 -5.20 2.79
C GLY A 361 -13.88 -5.32 1.82
N TYR A 362 -15.09 -4.99 2.27
CA TYR A 362 -16.31 -4.98 1.46
C TYR A 362 -16.97 -3.59 1.39
N ILE A 363 -16.23 -2.52 1.67
CA ILE A 363 -16.75 -1.14 1.69
C ILE A 363 -17.39 -0.70 0.37
N GLN A 364 -16.92 -1.26 -0.76
CA GLN A 364 -17.39 -1.00 -2.13
C GLN A 364 -18.58 -1.87 -2.54
N GLN A 365 -18.96 -2.86 -1.73
CA GLN A 365 -20.13 -3.69 -1.99
C GLN A 365 -21.40 -2.92 -1.59
N GLU A 366 -22.53 -3.30 -2.18
CA GLU A 366 -23.84 -2.70 -1.86
C GLU A 366 -24.36 -3.18 -0.50
N HIS A 367 -24.10 -4.44 -0.17
CA HIS A 367 -24.45 -5.07 1.10
C HIS A 367 -23.24 -5.86 1.63
N PRO A 368 -23.13 -6.08 2.96
CA PRO A 368 -22.15 -7.00 3.52
C PRO A 368 -22.30 -8.41 2.91
N PRO A 369 -21.20 -9.11 2.62
CA PRO A 369 -21.24 -10.42 1.96
C PRO A 369 -21.57 -11.58 2.91
N TYR A 370 -21.93 -11.30 4.16
CA TYR A 370 -22.09 -12.30 5.23
C TYR A 370 -23.47 -12.18 5.87
N SER A 371 -24.07 -13.31 6.18
CA SER A 371 -25.28 -13.36 7.02
C SER A 371 -24.92 -13.40 8.51
N THR A 372 -25.87 -13.00 9.35
CA THR A 372 -25.76 -13.11 10.82
C THR A 372 -25.42 -14.55 11.24
N GLU A 373 -26.15 -15.55 10.72
CA GLU A 373 -25.92 -16.96 11.04
C GLU A 373 -24.51 -17.44 10.68
N GLU A 374 -24.00 -17.07 9.50
CA GLU A 374 -22.66 -17.44 9.06
C GLU A 374 -21.58 -16.91 10.02
N ILE A 375 -21.74 -15.68 10.50
CA ILE A 375 -20.78 -15.04 11.39
C ILE A 375 -20.85 -15.61 12.80
N LEU A 376 -22.05 -15.88 13.33
CA LEU A 376 -22.22 -16.56 14.61
C LEU A 376 -21.56 -17.94 14.60
N ASP A 377 -21.76 -18.73 13.55
CA ASP A 377 -21.14 -20.05 13.39
C ASP A 377 -19.62 -19.94 13.25
N TYR A 378 -19.14 -18.94 12.51
CA TYR A 378 -17.70 -18.69 12.36
C TYR A 378 -17.03 -18.36 13.69
N TYR A 379 -17.55 -17.41 14.48
CA TYR A 379 -16.97 -17.04 15.76
C TYR A 379 -17.02 -18.20 16.76
N THR A 380 -18.16 -18.92 16.81
CA THR A 380 -18.34 -20.07 17.71
C THR A 380 -17.38 -21.20 17.35
N ARG A 381 -17.33 -21.60 16.07
CA ARG A 381 -16.49 -22.71 15.61
C ARG A 381 -15.00 -22.46 15.85
N LEU A 382 -14.55 -21.22 15.67
CA LEU A 382 -13.14 -20.88 15.84
C LEU A 382 -12.77 -20.55 17.29
N GLY A 383 -13.76 -20.42 18.19
CA GLY A 383 -13.55 -20.17 19.61
C GLY A 383 -13.08 -18.74 19.89
N PHE A 384 -13.77 -17.74 19.37
CA PHE A 384 -13.55 -16.34 19.73
C PHE A 384 -14.13 -16.01 21.11
N ASP A 385 -13.52 -15.07 21.84
CA ASP A 385 -14.05 -14.55 23.11
C ASP A 385 -15.09 -13.44 22.90
N TYR A 386 -14.87 -12.63 21.85
CA TYR A 386 -15.73 -11.52 21.47
C TYR A 386 -16.07 -11.59 19.99
N GLY A 387 -17.33 -11.28 19.63
CA GLY A 387 -17.78 -11.30 18.23
C GLY A 387 -18.59 -10.07 17.87
N VAL A 388 -18.13 -9.33 16.85
CA VAL A 388 -18.76 -8.08 16.39
C VAL A 388 -19.86 -8.38 15.38
N SER A 389 -21.03 -7.77 15.56
CA SER A 389 -22.18 -7.87 14.64
C SER A 389 -21.84 -7.33 13.24
N VAL A 390 -22.49 -7.87 12.21
CA VAL A 390 -22.25 -7.46 10.81
C VAL A 390 -22.58 -5.98 10.60
N ASP A 391 -21.60 -5.19 10.15
CA ASP A 391 -21.76 -3.75 9.92
C ASP A 391 -21.43 -3.35 8.48
N HIS A 392 -21.78 -2.11 8.14
CA HIS A 392 -21.40 -1.51 6.86
C HIS A 392 -20.87 -0.08 7.05
N LEU A 393 -19.56 0.10 6.83
CA LEU A 393 -18.90 1.39 7.06
C LEU A 393 -19.54 2.56 6.31
N ILE A 394 -19.65 3.68 7.01
CA ILE A 394 -20.06 4.97 6.45
C ILE A 394 -18.82 5.86 6.37
N VAL A 395 -18.35 6.13 5.15
CA VAL A 395 -17.20 6.99 4.89
C VAL A 395 -17.55 8.03 3.83
N THR A 396 -16.69 9.02 3.60
CA THR A 396 -16.91 10.10 2.61
C THR A 396 -17.31 9.56 1.23
N ALA A 397 -16.68 8.47 0.78
CA ALA A 397 -16.97 7.83 -0.52
C ALA A 397 -18.38 7.22 -0.62
N THR A 398 -19.03 6.96 0.51
CA THR A 398 -20.31 6.23 0.60
C THR A 398 -21.42 7.12 1.16
N THR A 399 -21.20 8.43 1.20
CA THR A 399 -22.13 9.44 1.74
C THR A 399 -23.53 9.33 1.13
N ALA A 400 -23.63 9.00 -0.17
CA ALA A 400 -24.91 8.82 -0.85
C ALA A 400 -25.75 7.65 -0.28
N GLN A 401 -25.11 6.66 0.33
CA GLN A 401 -25.73 5.47 0.91
C GLN A 401 -25.75 5.50 2.45
N LYS A 402 -25.35 6.61 3.08
CA LYS A 402 -25.12 6.66 4.53
C LYS A 402 -26.33 6.23 5.35
N GLN A 403 -27.53 6.66 4.96
CA GLN A 403 -28.77 6.32 5.67
C GLN A 403 -29.08 4.82 5.59
N HIS A 404 -28.97 4.23 4.39
CA HIS A 404 -29.20 2.80 4.19
C HIS A 404 -28.21 1.96 4.99
N ARG A 405 -26.91 2.29 4.94
CA ARG A 405 -25.86 1.56 5.68
C ARG A 405 -26.03 1.69 7.19
N TYR A 406 -26.46 2.85 7.67
CA TYR A 406 -26.79 3.10 9.07
C TYR A 406 -27.94 2.22 9.55
N GLU A 407 -29.05 2.20 8.82
CA GLU A 407 -30.22 1.37 9.14
C GLU A 407 -29.89 -0.12 9.08
N LEU A 408 -29.15 -0.53 8.05
CA LEU A 408 -28.69 -1.91 7.88
C LEU A 408 -27.80 -2.37 9.05
N THR A 409 -26.87 -1.52 9.50
CA THR A 409 -25.99 -1.84 10.63
C THR A 409 -26.80 -2.04 11.92
N ILE A 410 -27.78 -1.17 12.19
CA ILE A 410 -28.67 -1.28 13.35
C ILE A 410 -29.52 -2.55 13.26
N HIS A 411 -30.08 -2.85 12.08
CA HIS A 411 -30.89 -4.05 11.86
C HIS A 411 -30.08 -5.33 12.08
N ASN A 412 -28.88 -5.39 11.51
CA ASN A 412 -27.97 -6.52 11.69
C ASN A 412 -27.58 -6.70 13.16
N ALA A 413 -27.31 -5.61 13.89
CA ALA A 413 -27.01 -5.69 15.32
C ALA A 413 -28.19 -6.27 16.12
N GLU A 414 -29.43 -5.92 15.76
CA GLU A 414 -30.62 -6.47 16.40
C GLU A 414 -30.78 -7.97 16.13
N GLU A 415 -30.66 -8.38 14.86
CA GLU A 415 -30.74 -9.79 14.44
C GLU A 415 -29.65 -10.62 15.13
N PHE A 416 -28.42 -10.11 15.14
CA PHE A 416 -27.25 -10.75 15.71
C PHE A 416 -27.41 -11.07 17.19
N LEU A 417 -27.88 -10.11 18.00
CA LEU A 417 -28.10 -10.32 19.42
C LEU A 417 -29.24 -11.31 19.69
N LYS A 418 -30.32 -11.24 18.91
CA LYS A 418 -31.46 -12.17 19.04
C LYS A 418 -31.02 -13.60 18.79
N GLU A 419 -30.32 -13.85 17.68
CA GLU A 419 -29.86 -15.20 17.34
C GLU A 419 -28.75 -15.70 18.27
N HIS A 420 -27.82 -14.83 18.70
CA HIS A 420 -26.81 -15.16 19.72
C HIS A 420 -27.46 -15.67 21.02
N ARG A 421 -28.41 -14.90 21.57
CA ARG A 421 -29.14 -15.26 22.81
C ARG A 421 -29.96 -16.52 22.66
N LYS A 422 -30.67 -16.67 21.54
CA LYS A 422 -31.46 -17.87 21.22
C LYS A 422 -30.60 -19.12 21.21
N ARG A 423 -29.38 -19.04 20.66
CA ARG A 423 -28.40 -20.13 20.60
C ARG A 423 -27.60 -20.30 21.90
N ARG A 424 -27.70 -19.36 22.85
CA ARG A 424 -26.96 -19.34 24.13
C ARG A 424 -25.45 -19.47 23.93
N LEU A 425 -24.92 -18.72 22.97
CA LEU A 425 -23.49 -18.79 22.63
C LEU A 425 -22.62 -18.27 23.80
N PRO A 426 -21.47 -18.92 24.08
CA PRO A 426 -20.71 -18.69 25.31
C PRO A 426 -19.71 -17.52 25.24
N TRP A 427 -19.71 -16.76 24.14
CA TRP A 427 -18.80 -15.64 23.90
C TRP A 427 -19.57 -14.31 23.89
N GLU A 428 -18.90 -13.19 24.14
CA GLU A 428 -19.55 -11.89 24.33
C GLU A 428 -19.86 -11.20 22.98
N PRO A 429 -21.13 -10.89 22.67
CA PRO A 429 -21.49 -10.20 21.45
C PRO A 429 -21.24 -8.70 21.55
N ILE A 430 -20.66 -8.11 20.51
CA ILE A 430 -20.38 -6.68 20.41
C ILE A 430 -21.26 -6.06 19.32
N GLY A 431 -22.06 -5.06 19.71
CA GLY A 431 -22.94 -4.33 18.80
C GLY A 431 -22.17 -3.26 18.03
N ALA A 432 -22.07 -3.40 16.71
CA ALA A 432 -21.42 -2.41 15.87
C ALA A 432 -22.27 -1.13 15.74
N VAL A 433 -21.61 0.03 15.84
CA VAL A 433 -22.19 1.36 15.76
C VAL A 433 -21.49 2.13 14.66
N GLN A 434 -22.27 2.66 13.71
CA GLN A 434 -21.79 3.47 12.59
C GLN A 434 -22.54 4.81 12.57
N GLY A 435 -21.89 5.84 12.04
CA GLY A 435 -22.45 7.19 11.93
C GLY A 435 -21.59 8.09 11.06
N TRP A 436 -22.01 9.33 10.87
CA TRP A 436 -21.27 10.36 10.10
C TRP A 436 -21.12 11.69 10.85
N ASP A 437 -21.80 11.85 11.98
CA ASP A 437 -21.77 13.02 12.87
C ASP A 437 -22.13 12.60 14.31
N ALA A 438 -21.89 13.46 15.30
CA ALA A 438 -22.16 13.14 16.71
C ALA A 438 -23.59 12.67 16.95
N LYS A 439 -24.57 13.36 16.35
CA LYS A 439 -25.99 13.00 16.46
C LYS A 439 -26.29 11.58 15.98
N SER A 440 -25.78 11.17 14.82
CA SER A 440 -26.01 9.82 14.28
C SER A 440 -25.33 8.74 15.13
N TYR A 441 -24.10 8.96 15.60
CA TYR A 441 -23.44 8.03 16.52
C TYR A 441 -24.21 7.86 17.83
N THR A 442 -24.65 8.96 18.44
CA THR A 442 -25.41 8.96 19.70
C THR A 442 -26.72 8.21 19.57
N GLU A 443 -27.47 8.44 18.48
CA GLU A 443 -28.73 7.75 18.24
C GLU A 443 -28.54 6.26 17.93
N ALA A 444 -27.49 5.88 17.19
CA ALA A 444 -27.17 4.48 16.96
C ALA A 444 -26.74 3.78 18.26
N ALA A 445 -25.85 4.39 19.05
CA ALA A 445 -25.43 3.87 20.34
C ALA A 445 -26.62 3.66 21.27
N ARG A 446 -27.51 4.65 21.39
CA ARG A 446 -28.76 4.55 22.18
C ARG A 446 -29.60 3.35 21.74
N LYS A 447 -29.79 3.16 20.42
CA LYS A 447 -30.58 2.05 19.88
C LYS A 447 -29.94 0.70 20.17
N VAL A 448 -28.64 0.55 19.91
CA VAL A 448 -27.90 -0.69 20.12
C VAL A 448 -27.86 -1.06 21.60
N VAL A 449 -27.60 -0.10 22.50
CA VAL A 449 -27.68 -0.32 23.95
C VAL A 449 -29.08 -0.77 24.38
N LYS A 450 -30.14 -0.15 23.83
CA LYS A 450 -31.53 -0.52 24.14
C LYS A 450 -31.88 -1.96 23.72
N MET A 451 -31.18 -2.55 22.75
CA MET A 451 -31.33 -3.98 22.42
C MET A 451 -30.81 -4.91 23.54
N GLY A 452 -29.97 -4.38 24.43
CA GLY A 452 -29.38 -5.06 25.57
C GLY A 452 -27.96 -5.56 25.33
N TYR A 453 -27.20 -4.93 24.43
CA TYR A 453 -25.75 -5.15 24.35
C TYR A 453 -25.06 -4.60 25.61
N ASN A 454 -24.14 -5.39 26.18
CA ASN A 454 -23.25 -4.93 27.27
C ASN A 454 -21.90 -4.44 26.73
N TYR A 455 -21.69 -4.54 25.42
CA TYR A 455 -20.48 -4.09 24.74
C TYR A 455 -20.85 -3.59 23.34
N ILE A 456 -20.47 -2.36 23.00
CA ILE A 456 -20.66 -1.76 21.69
C ILE A 456 -19.33 -1.30 21.09
N ALA A 457 -19.26 -1.18 19.77
CA ALA A 457 -18.05 -0.74 19.07
C ALA A 457 -18.34 0.32 18.01
N LEU A 458 -17.67 1.45 18.08
CA LEU A 458 -17.83 2.57 17.16
C LEU A 458 -16.84 2.41 16.00
N GLY A 459 -17.36 2.23 14.79
CA GLY A 459 -16.59 2.12 13.56
C GLY A 459 -16.63 3.38 12.71
N GLY A 460 -15.87 3.42 11.61
CA GLY A 460 -15.93 4.51 10.63
C GLY A 460 -15.16 5.79 10.98
N LEU A 461 -14.49 5.85 12.14
CA LEU A 461 -13.88 7.08 12.68
C LEU A 461 -12.38 7.27 12.37
N VAL A 462 -11.73 6.33 11.68
CA VAL A 462 -10.27 6.32 11.43
C VAL A 462 -9.74 7.63 10.81
N ARG A 463 -10.54 8.25 9.92
CA ARG A 463 -10.19 9.51 9.23
C ARG A 463 -10.76 10.77 9.89
N THR A 464 -11.41 10.63 11.05
CA THR A 464 -12.05 11.74 11.76
C THR A 464 -11.02 12.48 12.62
N SER A 465 -11.13 13.81 12.73
CA SER A 465 -10.20 14.58 13.56
C SER A 465 -10.33 14.21 15.06
N THR A 466 -9.28 14.44 15.86
CA THR A 466 -9.33 14.10 17.29
C THR A 466 -10.40 14.92 18.01
N SER A 467 -10.54 16.20 17.67
CA SER A 467 -11.59 17.06 18.24
C SER A 467 -12.98 16.54 17.94
N ASP A 468 -13.25 16.12 16.69
CA ASP A 468 -14.57 15.60 16.33
C ASP A 468 -14.86 14.25 16.99
N ILE A 469 -13.85 13.39 17.15
CA ILE A 469 -13.98 12.14 17.91
C ILE A 469 -14.36 12.42 19.36
N LEU A 470 -13.71 13.41 20.00
CA LEU A 470 -14.03 13.78 21.38
C LEU A 470 -15.47 14.28 21.50
N THR A 471 -15.94 15.12 20.58
CA THR A 471 -17.35 15.56 20.53
C THR A 471 -18.31 14.37 20.40
N ILE A 472 -18.00 13.41 19.52
CA ILE A 472 -18.81 12.19 19.36
C ILE A 472 -18.84 11.38 20.65
N LEU A 473 -17.68 11.20 21.28
CA LEU A 473 -17.55 10.43 22.52
C LEU A 473 -18.27 11.08 23.69
N GLU A 474 -18.24 12.41 23.82
CA GLU A 474 -19.00 13.16 24.83
C GLU A 474 -20.50 12.90 24.71
N ASP A 475 -21.07 13.05 23.51
CA ASP A 475 -22.50 12.81 23.28
C ASP A 475 -22.88 11.33 23.49
N VAL A 476 -22.03 10.40 23.05
CA VAL A 476 -22.25 8.95 23.23
C VAL A 476 -22.17 8.58 24.72
N HIS A 477 -21.22 9.14 25.46
CA HIS A 477 -21.06 8.89 26.90
C HIS A 477 -22.31 9.27 27.70
N HIS A 478 -23.04 10.33 27.30
CA HIS A 478 -24.29 10.72 27.94
C HIS A 478 -25.46 9.74 27.75
N VAL A 479 -25.40 8.84 26.76
CA VAL A 479 -26.49 7.91 26.44
C VAL A 479 -26.15 6.45 26.70
N VAL A 480 -24.88 6.13 26.90
CA VAL A 480 -24.37 4.80 27.20
C VAL A 480 -24.23 4.65 28.72
N PRO A 481 -24.94 3.70 29.37
CA PRO A 481 -24.80 3.46 30.81
C PRO A 481 -23.40 2.98 31.20
N ASP A 482 -22.95 3.29 32.42
CA ASP A 482 -21.60 2.94 32.93
C ASP A 482 -21.28 1.43 32.87
N GLY A 483 -22.29 0.56 32.90
CA GLY A 483 -22.12 -0.90 32.81
C GLY A 483 -21.91 -1.43 31.39
N VAL A 484 -22.07 -0.59 30.35
CA VAL A 484 -21.88 -0.98 28.95
C VAL A 484 -20.48 -0.59 28.49
N GLN A 485 -19.74 -1.57 27.98
CA GLN A 485 -18.40 -1.35 27.46
C GLN A 485 -18.42 -0.70 26.08
N VAL A 486 -17.42 0.14 25.80
CA VAL A 486 -17.26 0.82 24.51
C VAL A 486 -15.89 0.51 23.89
N HIS A 487 -15.90 0.12 22.61
CA HIS A 487 -14.71 -0.08 21.78
C HIS A 487 -14.60 0.98 20.68
N LEU A 488 -13.40 1.46 20.39
CA LEU A 488 -13.13 2.30 19.21
C LEU A 488 -12.32 1.53 18.16
N PHE A 489 -12.89 1.39 16.96
CA PHE A 489 -12.22 0.68 15.88
C PHE A 489 -11.13 1.52 15.21
N GLY A 490 -9.94 0.94 15.10
CA GLY A 490 -8.82 1.47 14.32
C GLY A 490 -8.28 2.81 14.83
N LEU A 491 -8.46 3.13 16.12
CA LEU A 491 -8.10 4.42 16.72
C LEU A 491 -7.34 4.24 18.04
N ALA A 492 -6.04 4.54 18.02
CA ALA A 492 -5.19 4.51 19.22
C ALA A 492 -4.28 5.74 19.26
N ARG A 493 -4.89 6.93 19.33
CA ARG A 493 -4.17 8.21 19.36
C ARG A 493 -3.64 8.51 20.75
N LEU A 494 -2.32 8.53 20.89
CA LEU A 494 -1.65 8.62 22.18
C LEU A 494 -2.00 9.92 22.93
N ASN A 495 -2.03 11.04 22.21
CA ASN A 495 -2.41 12.35 22.76
C ASN A 495 -3.88 12.45 23.23
N ALA A 496 -4.74 11.51 22.83
CA ALA A 496 -6.18 11.52 23.14
C ALA A 496 -6.62 10.31 23.99
N ILE A 497 -5.76 9.32 24.21
CA ILE A 497 -6.12 8.04 24.83
C ILE A 497 -6.70 8.21 26.24
N SER A 498 -6.16 9.15 27.02
CA SER A 498 -6.66 9.46 28.37
C SER A 498 -8.04 10.12 28.33
N ASN A 499 -8.29 10.95 27.32
CA ASN A 499 -9.62 11.53 27.10
C ASN A 499 -10.61 10.46 26.64
N PHE A 500 -10.21 9.54 25.76
CA PHE A 500 -11.06 8.41 25.36
C PHE A 500 -11.49 7.58 26.56
N ALA A 501 -10.55 7.20 27.43
CA ALA A 501 -10.84 6.45 28.65
C ALA A 501 -11.77 7.23 29.60
N ARG A 502 -11.56 8.55 29.76
CA ARG A 502 -12.42 9.41 30.58
C ARG A 502 -13.85 9.50 30.03
N LEU A 503 -14.02 9.44 28.72
CA LEU A 503 -15.31 9.47 28.03
C LEU A 503 -15.92 8.07 27.84
N GLY A 504 -15.54 7.10 28.68
CA GLY A 504 -16.17 5.79 28.73
C GLY A 504 -15.66 4.76 27.71
N VAL A 505 -14.57 5.02 26.98
CA VAL A 505 -13.96 4.01 26.09
C VAL A 505 -13.16 3.00 26.90
N ASN A 506 -13.53 1.72 26.82
CA ASN A 506 -12.88 0.63 27.56
C ASN A 506 -11.86 -0.15 26.73
N SER A 507 -11.84 0.07 25.41
CA SER A 507 -10.90 -0.63 24.53
C SER A 507 -10.73 0.06 23.18
N VAL A 508 -9.57 -0.16 22.57
CA VAL A 508 -9.24 0.32 21.23
C VAL A 508 -8.46 -0.75 20.47
N ASP A 509 -8.50 -0.71 19.14
CA ASP A 509 -7.53 -1.43 18.31
C ASP A 509 -6.79 -0.47 17.36
N SER A 510 -5.52 -0.76 17.09
CA SER A 510 -4.78 -0.08 16.03
C SER A 510 -3.52 -0.84 15.64
N ALA A 511 -3.27 -0.91 14.33
CA ALA A 511 -2.00 -1.37 13.76
C ALA A 511 -1.10 -0.20 13.31
N SER A 512 -1.42 1.05 13.69
CA SER A 512 -0.71 2.24 13.18
C SER A 512 0.75 2.28 13.63
N TYR A 513 1.06 2.08 14.90
CA TYR A 513 2.46 2.09 15.38
C TYR A 513 3.28 0.89 14.86
N LEU A 514 2.64 -0.26 14.68
CA LEU A 514 3.28 -1.41 14.03
C LEU A 514 3.67 -1.07 12.59
N ARG A 515 2.75 -0.47 11.82
CA ARG A 515 2.95 -0.15 10.40
C ARG A 515 3.74 1.13 10.16
N GLN A 516 3.79 2.03 11.13
CA GLN A 516 4.68 3.20 11.14
C GLN A 516 6.12 2.78 10.82
N ALA A 517 6.53 1.58 11.24
CA ALA A 517 7.84 1.00 10.95
C ALA A 517 8.20 0.92 9.47
N TRP A 518 7.25 0.97 8.56
CA TRP A 518 7.52 1.01 7.12
C TRP A 518 6.64 1.96 6.30
N MET A 519 5.61 2.58 6.88
CA MET A 519 4.71 3.50 6.18
C MET A 519 5.07 4.97 6.35
N ARG A 520 5.72 5.38 7.46
CA ARG A 520 6.08 6.79 7.72
C ARG A 520 7.55 7.03 7.50
N ILE A 521 7.90 7.80 6.47
CA ILE A 521 9.27 8.25 6.21
C ILE A 521 9.65 9.25 7.31
N GLY A 522 10.87 9.16 7.86
CA GLY A 522 11.32 10.07 8.93
C GLY A 522 10.89 9.69 10.35
N GLN A 523 9.77 8.98 10.51
CA GLN A 523 9.23 8.58 11.82
C GLN A 523 9.08 7.05 11.96
N SER A 524 9.93 6.25 11.32
CA SER A 524 9.76 4.79 11.27
C SER A 524 10.11 4.06 12.57
N TYR A 525 10.83 4.66 13.51
CA TYR A 525 11.21 4.03 14.77
C TYR A 525 10.67 4.87 15.93
N LEU A 526 9.81 4.29 16.76
CA LEU A 526 9.24 4.97 17.93
C LEU A 526 10.18 4.84 19.13
N SER A 527 10.35 5.92 19.87
CA SER A 527 11.02 5.96 21.18
C SER A 527 10.14 6.66 22.19
N GLU A 528 10.54 6.66 23.47
CA GLU A 528 9.83 7.39 24.52
C GLU A 528 9.94 8.91 24.40
N HIS A 529 10.89 9.43 23.62
CA HIS A 529 11.16 10.86 23.45
C HIS A 529 10.71 11.41 22.07
N GLY A 530 10.16 10.56 21.21
CA GLY A 530 9.82 10.93 19.83
C GLY A 530 10.11 9.83 18.82
N ALA A 531 10.03 10.16 17.55
CA ALA A 531 10.22 9.21 16.46
C ALA A 531 11.48 9.51 15.64
N TYR A 532 12.09 8.45 15.13
CA TYR A 532 13.34 8.46 14.37
C TYR A 532 13.16 7.84 12.99
N ALA A 533 14.01 8.23 12.05
CA ALA A 533 14.01 7.63 10.71
C ALA A 533 14.71 6.27 10.74
N ALA A 534 14.12 5.27 10.09
CA ALA A 534 14.86 4.05 9.82
C ALA A 534 15.88 4.29 8.70
N LEU A 535 17.09 3.71 8.83
CA LEU A 535 18.19 3.86 7.88
C LEU A 535 17.91 3.01 6.64
N ARG A 536 17.64 3.62 5.49
CA ARG A 536 17.18 2.89 4.29
C ARG A 536 18.34 2.24 3.54
N ILE A 537 18.39 0.91 3.60
CA ILE A 537 19.41 0.10 2.92
C ILE A 537 18.76 -1.15 2.29
N PRO A 538 17.84 -1.00 1.32
CA PRO A 538 17.22 -2.16 0.69
C PRO A 538 18.22 -3.00 -0.10
N GLU A 539 17.91 -4.28 -0.28
CA GLU A 539 18.75 -5.23 -1.03
C GLU A 539 18.89 -4.82 -2.51
N ALA A 540 20.13 -4.74 -3.01
CA ALA A 540 20.39 -4.57 -4.43
C ALA A 540 19.82 -5.76 -5.22
N GLY A 541 19.23 -5.49 -6.39
CA GLY A 541 18.68 -6.52 -7.29
C GLY A 541 17.42 -7.25 -6.80
N LYS A 542 17.10 -7.26 -5.50
CA LYS A 542 15.87 -7.88 -4.96
C LYS A 542 14.76 -6.88 -4.68
N SER A 543 15.08 -5.67 -4.25
CA SER A 543 14.08 -4.63 -4.01
C SER A 543 13.60 -3.98 -5.32
N PHE A 544 12.32 -3.64 -5.37
CA PHE A 544 11.70 -3.00 -6.54
C PHE A 544 12.42 -1.71 -6.96
N ARG A 545 12.90 -0.93 -5.99
CA ARG A 545 13.66 0.30 -6.24
C ARG A 545 15.09 0.02 -6.69
N ALA A 546 15.77 -0.99 -6.15
CA ALA A 546 17.08 -1.40 -6.65
C ALA A 546 17.03 -1.96 -8.09
N LYS A 547 15.90 -2.54 -8.51
CA LYS A 547 15.67 -2.93 -9.92
C LYS A 547 15.40 -1.74 -10.85
N GLN A 548 15.02 -0.57 -10.32
CA GLN A 548 14.94 0.68 -11.09
C GLN A 548 16.31 1.34 -11.24
N MET A 549 17.23 1.14 -10.28
CA MET A 549 18.59 1.68 -10.28
C MET A 549 19.45 1.20 -11.44
N THR A 550 19.25 -0.04 -11.92
CA THR A 550 19.95 -0.59 -13.10
C THR A 550 19.52 0.03 -14.43
N GLY A 551 18.54 0.95 -14.42
CA GLY A 551 18.10 1.72 -15.59
C GLY A 551 18.81 3.07 -15.77
N HIS A 552 19.68 3.48 -14.84
CA HIS A 552 20.55 4.65 -14.99
C HIS A 552 21.81 4.24 -15.78
N ALA A 553 22.09 4.94 -16.88
CA ALA A 553 23.17 4.62 -17.82
C ALA A 553 24.61 4.69 -17.24
N GLU A 554 24.76 5.16 -16.00
CA GLU A 554 26.06 5.44 -15.38
C GLU A 554 26.49 4.43 -14.29
N LEU A 555 25.67 3.43 -13.94
CA LEU A 555 25.97 2.54 -12.81
C LEU A 555 25.89 1.05 -13.18
N SER A 556 27.01 0.35 -13.00
CA SER A 556 27.05 -1.11 -13.07
C SER A 556 26.38 -1.73 -11.83
N GLU A 557 25.82 -2.93 -12.00
CA GLU A 557 25.27 -3.73 -10.89
C GLU A 557 26.29 -3.93 -9.75
N THR A 558 27.56 -4.09 -10.12
CA THR A 558 28.69 -4.21 -9.17
C THR A 558 28.91 -2.96 -8.34
N ARG A 559 28.71 -1.75 -8.91
CA ARG A 559 28.83 -0.50 -8.15
C ARG A 559 27.70 -0.38 -7.14
N ILE A 560 26.46 -0.70 -7.54
CA ILE A 560 25.31 -0.68 -6.64
C ILE A 560 25.51 -1.61 -5.44
N GLN A 561 25.97 -2.84 -5.69
CA GLN A 561 26.29 -3.80 -4.62
C GLN A 561 27.40 -3.27 -3.70
N SER A 562 28.44 -2.64 -4.25
CA SER A 562 29.52 -2.04 -3.45
C SER A 562 29.00 -0.91 -2.55
N LEU A 563 28.09 -0.07 -3.04
CA LEU A 563 27.49 1.02 -2.26
C LEU A 563 26.60 0.48 -1.14
N GLU A 564 25.77 -0.51 -1.45
CA GLU A 564 24.96 -1.22 -0.46
C GLU A 564 25.82 -1.80 0.67
N GLN A 565 26.89 -2.52 0.31
CA GLN A 565 27.81 -3.13 1.29
C GLN A 565 28.53 -2.07 2.14
N SER A 566 28.90 -0.94 1.54
CA SER A 566 29.52 0.18 2.26
C SER A 566 28.54 0.83 3.24
N ALA A 567 27.28 1.03 2.83
CA ALA A 567 26.23 1.58 3.67
C ALA A 567 25.90 0.66 4.86
N ILE A 568 25.62 -0.63 4.62
CA ILE A 568 25.31 -1.56 5.72
C ILE A 568 26.52 -1.81 6.64
N GLY A 569 27.71 -1.93 6.05
CA GLY A 569 28.96 -2.13 6.78
C GLY A 569 29.30 -0.96 7.69
N SER A 570 29.13 0.28 7.22
CA SER A 570 29.38 1.49 8.01
C SER A 570 28.39 1.65 9.15
N VAL A 571 27.11 1.32 8.97
CA VAL A 571 26.10 1.32 10.05
C VAL A 571 26.46 0.30 11.14
N ARG A 572 26.87 -0.91 10.75
CA ARG A 572 27.34 -1.93 11.71
C ARG A 572 28.64 -1.53 12.40
N ALA A 573 29.56 -0.87 11.69
CA ALA A 573 30.80 -0.37 12.24
C ALA A 573 30.55 0.77 13.24
N LEU A 574 29.61 1.68 12.94
CA LEU A 574 29.17 2.74 13.85
C LEU A 574 28.60 2.14 15.13
N ALA A 575 27.75 1.11 15.04
CA ALA A 575 27.21 0.40 16.19
C ALA A 575 28.30 -0.23 17.09
N ARG A 576 29.46 -0.56 16.52
CA ARG A 576 30.64 -1.10 17.23
C ARG A 576 31.68 -0.04 17.60
N GLU A 577 31.35 1.25 17.44
CA GLU A 577 32.24 2.40 17.69
C GLU A 577 33.51 2.40 16.82
N LYS A 578 33.42 1.80 15.61
CA LYS A 578 34.52 1.70 14.64
C LYS A 578 34.38 2.64 13.44
N CYS A 579 33.37 3.50 13.44
CA CYS A 579 33.06 4.46 12.38
C CYS A 579 32.48 5.73 13.02
N SER A 580 32.79 6.90 12.46
CA SER A 580 32.18 8.16 12.90
C SER A 580 30.76 8.31 12.34
N VAL A 581 29.96 9.19 12.93
CA VAL A 581 28.62 9.53 12.42
C VAL A 581 28.71 10.08 10.99
N GLU A 582 29.63 11.00 10.71
CA GLU A 582 29.80 11.60 9.37
C GLU A 582 30.13 10.54 8.32
N THR A 583 31.12 9.68 8.60
CA THR A 583 31.52 8.64 7.64
C THR A 583 30.38 7.64 7.39
N CYS A 584 29.58 7.31 8.41
CA CYS A 584 28.41 6.47 8.23
C CYS A 584 27.31 7.17 7.41
N LEU A 585 27.08 8.46 7.68
CA LEU A 585 26.09 9.27 6.99
C LEU A 585 26.44 9.43 5.51
N ASP A 586 27.71 9.67 5.18
CA ASP A 586 28.17 9.81 3.81
C ASP A 586 27.89 8.54 2.99
N HIS A 587 28.25 7.36 3.51
CA HIS A 587 27.96 6.09 2.83
C HIS A 587 26.45 5.83 2.69
N LEU A 588 25.65 6.19 3.70
CA LEU A 588 24.20 6.06 3.65
C LEU A 588 23.59 6.97 2.59
N LEU A 589 23.96 8.24 2.56
CA LEU A 589 23.47 9.20 1.56
C LEU A 589 23.96 8.85 0.16
N GLU A 590 25.19 8.34 0.03
CA GLU A 590 25.70 7.87 -1.26
C GLU A 590 24.80 6.78 -1.86
N TYR A 591 24.35 5.84 -1.03
CA TYR A 591 23.42 4.78 -1.44
C TYR A 591 21.97 5.27 -1.58
N ASP A 592 21.49 6.11 -0.63
CA ASP A 592 20.12 6.60 -0.57
C ASP A 592 19.72 7.42 -1.79
N ARG A 593 20.66 8.18 -2.39
CA ARG A 593 20.45 8.92 -3.66
C ARG A 593 19.91 8.06 -4.80
N PHE A 594 20.11 6.75 -4.74
CA PHE A 594 19.62 5.84 -5.77
C PHE A 594 18.38 5.06 -5.33
N VAL A 595 18.10 5.02 -4.03
CA VAL A 595 17.06 4.21 -3.41
C VAL A 595 15.82 5.02 -3.05
N THR A 596 16.00 6.28 -2.70
CA THR A 596 14.94 7.19 -2.26
C THR A 596 14.73 8.21 -3.37
N SER A 597 13.47 8.49 -3.72
CA SER A 597 13.14 9.53 -4.71
C SER A 597 13.72 10.87 -4.26
N ASP A 598 14.23 11.70 -5.19
CA ASP A 598 14.88 13.01 -4.98
C ASP A 598 14.07 14.06 -4.18
N ARG A 599 12.92 13.68 -3.62
CA ARG A 599 11.92 14.54 -2.97
C ARG A 599 12.07 14.62 -1.45
N VAL A 600 12.87 13.77 -0.79
CA VAL A 600 13.05 13.81 0.66
C VAL A 600 14.53 13.87 1.00
N ASN A 601 14.99 15.01 1.50
CA ASN A 601 16.33 15.13 2.06
C ASN A 601 16.39 14.39 3.41
N MET A 602 17.01 13.21 3.41
CA MET A 602 17.13 12.36 4.60
C MET A 602 18.34 12.72 5.49
N THR A 603 19.16 13.72 5.11
CA THR A 603 20.44 14.03 5.76
C THR A 603 20.28 14.27 7.26
N ASP A 604 19.43 15.21 7.66
CA ASP A 604 19.27 15.57 9.08
C ASP A 604 18.58 14.45 9.88
N LEU A 605 17.63 13.76 9.25
CA LEU A 605 16.91 12.64 9.85
C LEU A 605 17.84 11.45 10.13
N TYR A 606 18.71 11.11 9.17
CA TYR A 606 19.73 10.07 9.35
C TYR A 606 20.79 10.52 10.35
N ARG A 607 21.31 11.75 10.23
CA ARG A 607 22.28 12.31 11.17
C ARG A 607 21.80 12.23 12.61
N ARG A 608 20.56 12.66 12.88
CA ARG A 608 19.93 12.56 14.20
C ARG A 608 19.86 11.11 14.67
N THR A 609 19.35 10.21 13.83
CA THR A 609 19.23 8.78 14.17
C THR A 609 20.58 8.14 14.52
N LEU A 610 21.61 8.43 13.73
CA LEU A 610 22.97 7.92 13.91
C LEU A 610 23.67 8.51 15.14
N THR A 611 23.33 9.75 15.51
CA THR A 611 23.88 10.45 16.68
C THR A 611 23.22 9.96 17.96
N ASP A 612 21.88 9.93 18.00
CA ASP A 612 21.12 9.63 19.21
C ASP A 612 21.14 8.13 19.56
N ARG A 613 21.28 7.27 18.53
CA ARG A 613 21.39 5.80 18.63
C ARG A 613 20.28 5.20 19.50
N PRO A 614 19.00 5.48 19.21
CA PRO A 614 17.90 5.18 20.12
C PRO A 614 17.68 3.66 20.35
N TRP A 615 18.19 2.80 19.46
CA TRP A 615 18.14 1.35 19.63
C TRP A 615 19.03 0.82 20.75
N GLU A 616 20.04 1.57 21.19
CA GLU A 616 20.96 1.13 22.26
C GLU A 616 20.40 1.43 23.65
N ARG A 617 19.53 2.44 23.74
CA ARG A 617 18.88 2.86 24.99
C ARG A 617 17.57 2.14 25.24
N CYS A 618 16.95 1.56 24.21
CA CYS A 618 15.67 0.90 24.36
C CYS A 618 15.79 -0.43 25.13
N PRO A 619 15.01 -0.63 26.22
CA PRO A 619 15.08 -1.84 27.03
C PRO A 619 14.32 -3.04 26.43
N CYS A 620 13.68 -2.89 25.27
CA CYS A 620 12.86 -3.96 24.71
C CYS A 620 13.73 -5.16 24.28
N ASN A 621 13.17 -6.37 24.29
CA ASN A 621 13.90 -7.60 23.95
C ASN A 621 14.46 -7.59 22.53
N ILE A 622 13.79 -6.91 21.61
CA ILE A 622 14.21 -6.83 20.21
C ILE A 622 15.46 -5.97 20.07
N CYS A 623 15.44 -4.75 20.59
CA CYS A 623 16.60 -3.85 20.57
C CYS A 623 17.78 -4.42 21.35
N ARG A 624 17.56 -4.98 22.55
CA ARG A 624 18.64 -5.62 23.33
C ARG A 624 19.32 -6.78 22.60
N ARG A 625 18.57 -7.55 21.81
CA ARG A 625 19.09 -8.74 21.13
C ARG A 625 19.71 -8.45 19.76
N TRP A 626 19.09 -7.59 18.96
CA TRP A 626 19.47 -7.36 17.56
C TRP A 626 20.04 -5.96 17.31
N GLY A 627 19.98 -5.06 18.29
CA GLY A 627 20.61 -3.74 18.26
C GLY A 627 20.31 -2.95 16.99
N VAL A 628 21.39 -2.54 16.31
CA VAL A 628 21.32 -1.72 15.10
C VAL A 628 20.51 -2.35 13.95
N GLU A 629 20.37 -3.68 13.91
CA GLU A 629 19.57 -4.34 12.86
C GLU A 629 18.09 -3.91 12.89
N VAL A 630 17.59 -3.43 14.03
CA VAL A 630 16.21 -2.96 14.18
C VAL A 630 15.98 -1.62 13.46
N ILE A 631 16.97 -0.72 13.48
CA ILE A 631 16.85 0.62 12.87
C ILE A 631 17.05 0.59 11.35
N ILE A 632 17.63 -0.48 10.80
CA ILE A 632 17.85 -0.61 9.36
C ILE A 632 16.53 -0.96 8.66
N PHE A 633 16.12 -0.15 7.67
CA PHE A 633 15.02 -0.45 6.78
C PHE A 633 15.53 -1.34 5.63
N ARG A 634 15.33 -2.66 5.79
CA ARG A 634 15.80 -3.69 4.85
C ARG A 634 15.09 -5.02 5.08
N GLY A 635 14.27 -5.43 4.11
CA GLY A 635 13.53 -6.69 4.16
C GLY A 635 12.44 -6.76 5.23
N ASN A 636 11.55 -7.75 5.11
CA ASN A 636 10.39 -7.85 6.00
C ASN A 636 10.78 -8.22 7.44
N ASN A 637 11.84 -9.02 7.65
CA ASN A 637 12.24 -9.46 9.00
C ASN A 637 12.73 -8.33 9.90
N ARG A 638 13.49 -7.35 9.38
CA ARG A 638 13.87 -6.15 10.15
C ARG A 638 12.68 -5.23 10.33
N ASN A 639 11.96 -4.96 9.24
CA ASN A 639 10.85 -4.00 9.25
C ASN A 639 9.75 -4.42 10.24
N ARG A 640 9.36 -5.70 10.25
CA ARG A 640 8.36 -6.23 11.21
C ARG A 640 8.87 -6.26 12.64
N ARG A 641 10.15 -6.59 12.88
CA ARG A 641 10.76 -6.47 14.22
C ARG A 641 10.74 -5.05 14.74
N ARG A 642 11.03 -4.06 13.89
CA ARG A 642 10.85 -2.64 14.23
C ARG A 642 9.39 -2.31 14.50
N GLY A 643 8.44 -2.87 13.76
CA GLY A 643 7.01 -2.79 14.06
C GLY A 643 6.65 -3.34 15.45
N PHE A 644 7.16 -4.52 15.81
CA PHE A 644 6.96 -5.10 17.14
C PHE A 644 7.60 -4.29 18.26
N HIS A 645 8.74 -3.65 17.99
CA HIS A 645 9.37 -2.68 18.88
C HIS A 645 8.48 -1.44 19.05
N ASN A 646 7.97 -0.85 17.96
CA ASN A 646 7.08 0.30 18.02
C ASN A 646 5.80 -0.01 18.81
N THR A 647 5.21 -1.21 18.62
CA THR A 647 4.07 -1.67 19.42
C THR A 647 4.42 -1.77 20.91
N TYR A 648 5.62 -2.27 21.25
CA TYR A 648 6.09 -2.32 22.63
C TYR A 648 6.20 -0.93 23.26
N VAL A 649 6.83 0.02 22.56
CA VAL A 649 6.99 1.40 23.05
C VAL A 649 5.63 2.07 23.17
N PHE A 650 4.76 1.94 22.17
CA PHE A 650 3.40 2.48 22.23
C PHE A 650 2.61 1.94 23.42
N TYR A 651 2.67 0.62 23.68
CA TYR A 651 1.96 0.01 24.79
C TYR A 651 2.45 0.53 26.16
N ASP A 652 3.74 0.82 26.31
CA ASP A 652 4.29 1.47 27.51
C ASP A 652 3.83 2.93 27.64
N LEU A 653 3.84 3.69 26.54
CA LEU A 653 3.36 5.07 26.51
C LEU A 653 1.85 5.17 26.80
N LEU A 654 1.05 4.23 26.28
CA LEU A 654 -0.37 4.11 26.58
C LEU A 654 -0.60 3.86 28.08
N GLN A 655 0.19 2.98 28.70
CA GLN A 655 0.15 2.76 30.15
C GLN A 655 0.50 4.02 30.94
N LYS A 656 1.54 4.75 30.54
CA LYS A 656 1.95 6.04 31.13
C LYS A 656 0.83 7.08 31.03
N ALA A 657 0.31 7.31 29.82
CA ALA A 657 -0.78 8.25 29.57
C ALA A 657 -2.03 7.92 30.43
N LEU A 658 -2.39 6.64 30.52
CA LEU A 658 -3.52 6.19 31.33
C LEU A 658 -3.26 6.34 32.83
N ARG A 659 -2.02 6.28 33.33
CA ARG A 659 -1.73 6.61 34.73
C ARG A 659 -1.81 8.10 35.05
N GLY A 660 -1.83 8.96 34.02
CA GLY A 660 -1.75 10.41 34.15
C GLY A 660 -0.32 10.94 34.09
N ASP A 661 0.65 10.11 33.70
CA ASP A 661 2.02 10.55 33.46
C ASP A 661 2.05 11.44 32.20
N SER A 662 2.88 12.49 32.19
CA SER A 662 3.10 13.31 31.00
C SER A 662 3.77 12.49 29.90
N VAL A 663 3.15 12.42 28.73
CA VAL A 663 3.72 11.80 27.53
C VAL A 663 4.03 12.90 26.54
N ASP A 664 5.29 13.31 26.48
CA ASP A 664 5.79 14.35 25.57
C ASP A 664 6.58 13.70 24.43
N LEU A 665 5.99 13.64 23.24
CA LEU A 665 6.68 13.21 22.02
C LEU A 665 7.14 14.48 21.28
N GLN A 666 8.41 14.84 21.42
CA GLN A 666 8.96 16.14 21.01
C GLN A 666 8.95 16.41 19.49
N ASP A 667 8.44 15.51 18.65
CA ASP A 667 8.51 15.59 17.18
C ASP A 667 7.28 15.04 16.44
N THR A 668 6.14 14.92 17.11
CA THR A 668 4.91 14.49 16.44
C THR A 668 4.29 15.68 15.72
N THR A 669 4.71 15.90 14.48
CA THR A 669 4.01 16.79 13.55
C THR A 669 2.55 16.37 13.41
N ALA A 670 1.72 17.26 12.84
CA ALA A 670 0.29 17.08 12.61
C ALA A 670 -0.14 15.75 11.93
N GLU A 671 0.79 14.93 11.44
CA GLU A 671 0.55 13.58 10.91
C GLU A 671 0.08 12.54 11.94
N GLU A 672 0.14 12.81 13.25
CA GLU A 672 -0.63 12.00 14.23
C GLU A 672 -2.15 12.21 14.12
N ALA A 673 -2.62 13.23 13.41
CA ALA A 673 -4.05 13.45 13.19
C ALA A 673 -4.70 12.38 12.30
N GLU A 674 -3.92 11.63 11.51
CA GLU A 674 -4.44 10.58 10.62
C GLU A 674 -3.91 9.19 11.01
N GLU A 675 -4.82 8.31 11.44
CA GLU A 675 -4.54 6.89 11.61
C GLU A 675 -4.17 6.25 10.27
N LEU A 676 -3.19 5.36 10.27
CA LEU A 676 -2.77 4.71 9.04
C LEU A 676 -3.92 3.79 8.54
N PRO A 677 -4.35 3.90 7.27
CA PRO A 677 -5.46 3.10 6.76
C PRO A 677 -5.14 1.61 6.81
N LEU A 678 -6.00 0.81 7.46
CA LEU A 678 -5.87 -0.65 7.63
C LEU A 678 -5.54 -1.44 6.33
N PHE A 679 -5.98 -0.94 5.16
CA PHE A 679 -5.89 -1.66 3.88
C PHE A 679 -5.02 -0.97 2.80
N ALA A 680 -4.26 0.07 3.14
CA ALA A 680 -3.35 0.67 2.15
C ALA A 680 -2.16 -0.27 1.89
N SER A 681 -2.08 -0.78 0.66
CA SER A 681 -0.89 -1.48 0.17
C SER A 681 0.26 -0.50 -0.01
N ILE A 682 1.46 -0.92 0.40
CA ILE A 682 2.72 -0.23 0.08
C ILE A 682 2.91 -0.21 -1.45
N PRO A 683 3.22 0.94 -2.07
CA PRO A 683 3.77 0.97 -3.41
C PRO A 683 5.13 0.23 -3.42
N GLY A 684 5.18 -0.95 -4.06
CA GLY A 684 6.45 -1.65 -4.33
C GLY A 684 6.76 -2.90 -3.49
N GLN A 685 5.83 -3.43 -2.70
CA GLN A 685 5.96 -4.80 -2.17
C GLN A 685 5.05 -5.76 -2.96
N ALA A 686 5.61 -6.37 -4.00
CA ALA A 686 5.07 -7.63 -4.51
C ALA A 686 5.51 -8.76 -3.57
N ILE A 687 4.55 -9.60 -3.17
CA ILE A 687 4.69 -10.82 -2.35
C ILE A 687 5.72 -11.80 -2.95
#